data_AF-A0A956AE50-F1
#
_entry.id   AF-A0A956AE50-F1
#
_cell.length_a   1.000
_cell.length_b   1.000
_cell.length_c   1.000
_cell.angle_alpha   90.00
_cell.angle_beta   90.00
_cell.angle_gamma   90.00
#
_symmetry.space_group_name_H-M   'P 1'
#
loop_
_entity.id
_entity.type
_entity.pdbx_description
1 polymer ?
#
loop_
_entity_poly.entity_id
_entity_poly.type
_entity_poly.pdbx_seq_one_letter_code
_entity_poly.pdbx_strand_id
1 'polypeptide(L)'
;MKTTNIISKLVWIAIFLTGFAFGCDRPTNSVDVGTTPSFGKTEAFLTAFGQCEDLKDYLAQVYYNEMEKRWENGYGVVYTDAGGITTTSPEANVGPTRTGTRSPQDSTSNTGGTQTKDTPSYTDTNNQEKGVDEADIVKTDGTHLYVLSGRSLRILAVWPAKDTKELGSLTLSDNPSEMFVYKNKLMLFSYSYYYDSSTTNGSTVGGVRPIGTQPTEPAPRPDVKPGDQQPVEQPKPIAPEVTGERTRITIVDIADLANPKIEREIVANGGYVSSRMIDGSVHIVLRASLKMPNIYYYGGYYGGDTIGVPVGTGTVSPGLPTTGNGTTDSGTTTTGTITQPLTSEPLGGLTTTQPQTKEEALKQLKAALDAGKLSDWLPRYAVVGSDGTTVETGILTPCNRFFKPSVQMGLNVLSVLTINLNASGFASTAILGNSETVYASKDKLILAGYVWGYWYWDADKNDDTDLSYVHQFGLGKDEVVYEASGKVKGYILNQFSLSEDKGYIRLATSTRRWQRDDQSTNSLFVMQKSGDTLAVVGQVTGLAPGERIYSARFLGNRAYVVTFRETDPLYTFDLTDPRNPTKLGELKVPGFSTYIHPLGENHLLTIGKQTIEESGFTRTAGTKLTIFDVSDPANPKEAYTLALGNGSNSEAEYDHKAFNFFADKGILA
;
A
#
# COMPACT_ATOMS: atom_id res chain seq x y z
N MET A 1 16.44 -32.75 -49.62
CA MET A 1 15.11 -32.73 -50.26
C MET A 1 14.63 -34.17 -50.34
N LYS A 2 13.43 -34.50 -49.83
CA LYS A 2 12.76 -35.83 -49.90
C LYS A 2 13.45 -36.99 -49.12
N THR A 3 12.75 -37.97 -48.53
CA THR A 3 11.31 -38.33 -48.61
C THR A 3 10.76 -38.95 -47.30
N THR A 4 9.42 -39.00 -47.20
CA THR A 4 8.61 -39.31 -46.01
C THR A 4 7.74 -40.58 -46.23
N ASN A 5 7.29 -41.29 -45.16
CA ASN A 5 5.87 -41.67 -44.88
C ASN A 5 5.70 -42.79 -43.80
N ILE A 6 4.91 -42.60 -42.73
CA ILE A 6 3.47 -42.94 -42.45
C ILE A 6 3.13 -44.46 -42.28
N ILE A 7 2.44 -44.82 -41.17
CA ILE A 7 1.21 -45.67 -41.01
C ILE A 7 0.90 -45.88 -39.50
N SER A 8 -0.33 -46.26 -39.09
CA SER A 8 -0.78 -46.32 -37.66
C SER A 8 -2.09 -47.12 -37.41
N LYS A 9 -2.50 -47.27 -36.12
CA LYS A 9 -3.84 -47.71 -35.56
C LYS A 9 -4.17 -49.23 -35.58
N LEU A 10 -5.15 -49.83 -34.84
CA LEU A 10 -5.92 -49.58 -33.57
C LEU A 10 -6.75 -50.86 -33.17
N VAL A 11 -7.13 -50.99 -31.87
CA VAL A 11 -8.44 -51.50 -31.29
C VAL A 11 -8.89 -52.99 -31.37
N TRP A 12 -9.39 -53.53 -30.23
CA TRP A 12 -10.75 -54.16 -30.08
C TRP A 12 -11.16 -54.58 -28.64
N ILE A 13 -12.48 -54.51 -28.36
CA ILE A 13 -13.32 -55.17 -27.31
C ILE A 13 -13.19 -54.67 -25.85
N ALA A 14 -14.29 -54.82 -25.07
CA ALA A 14 -14.45 -54.44 -23.64
C ALA A 14 -15.65 -55.21 -22.97
N ILE A 15 -16.05 -54.81 -21.74
CA ILE A 15 -17.35 -55.01 -21.02
C ILE A 15 -17.30 -55.64 -19.59
N PHE A 16 -18.03 -54.95 -18.69
CA PHE A 16 -18.44 -55.12 -17.26
C PHE A 16 -18.74 -56.50 -16.64
N LEU A 17 -18.58 -56.60 -15.29
CA LEU A 17 -19.71 -56.80 -14.32
C LEU A 17 -19.31 -56.65 -12.83
N THR A 18 -20.32 -56.60 -11.94
CA THR A 18 -20.31 -56.10 -10.53
C THR A 18 -20.29 -57.18 -9.43
N GLY A 19 -19.90 -56.83 -8.18
CA GLY A 19 -20.10 -57.68 -6.98
C GLY A 19 -19.90 -56.94 -5.64
N PHE A 20 -20.62 -57.33 -4.57
CA PHE A 20 -20.78 -56.62 -3.28
C PHE A 20 -20.33 -57.48 -2.06
N ALA A 21 -20.13 -56.83 -0.89
CA ALA A 21 -20.42 -57.30 0.49
C ALA A 21 -19.29 -57.62 1.52
N PHE A 22 -19.25 -56.79 2.59
CA PHE A 22 -19.13 -57.04 4.06
C PHE A 22 -18.06 -57.94 4.74
N GLY A 23 -17.43 -57.41 5.81
CA GLY A 23 -16.76 -58.17 6.90
C GLY A 23 -15.96 -57.30 7.91
N CYS A 24 -16.05 -57.57 9.23
CA CYS A 24 -15.33 -56.89 10.35
C CYS A 24 -13.82 -57.28 10.43
N ASP A 25 -12.91 -56.73 11.27
CA ASP A 25 -13.02 -56.15 12.63
C ASP A 25 -11.79 -55.24 13.01
N ARG A 26 -11.79 -54.64 14.22
CA ARG A 26 -10.79 -53.70 14.80
C ARG A 26 -9.57 -54.39 15.50
N PRO A 27 -8.63 -53.67 16.15
CA PRO A 27 -7.77 -52.56 15.69
C PRO A 27 -6.26 -52.78 16.03
N THR A 28 -5.34 -52.06 15.38
CA THR A 28 -3.98 -51.84 15.92
C THR A 28 -3.52 -50.40 15.70
N ASN A 29 -2.96 -49.78 16.75
CA ASN A 29 -2.43 -48.42 16.69
C ASN A 29 -1.12 -48.41 15.89
N SER A 30 -1.13 -47.74 14.74
CA SER A 30 0.07 -47.18 14.13
C SER A 30 -0.22 -45.71 13.82
N VAL A 31 0.69 -44.82 14.23
CA VAL A 31 0.60 -43.39 13.95
C VAL A 31 1.22 -43.17 12.59
N ASP A 32 0.39 -43.14 11.55
CA ASP A 32 0.86 -42.90 10.19
C ASP A 32 1.27 -41.44 10.01
N VAL A 33 2.57 -41.22 9.83
CA VAL A 33 3.12 -39.91 9.48
C VAL A 33 3.02 -39.75 7.97
N GLY A 34 1.98 -39.07 7.51
CA GLY A 34 1.92 -38.57 6.12
C GLY A 34 0.57 -38.66 5.44
N THR A 35 -0.21 -37.59 5.53
CA THR A 35 -1.04 -37.13 4.40
C THR A 35 -0.98 -35.62 4.34
N THR A 36 -0.43 -35.08 3.25
CA THR A 36 -0.56 -33.67 2.91
C THR A 36 -2.04 -33.38 2.70
N PRO A 37 -2.64 -32.34 3.32
CA PRO A 37 -4.03 -32.01 3.04
C PRO A 37 -4.15 -31.57 1.58
N SER A 38 -4.87 -32.35 0.77
CA SER A 38 -5.23 -31.93 -0.58
C SER A 38 -6.35 -30.89 -0.49
N PHE A 39 -5.97 -29.64 -0.26
CA PHE A 39 -6.91 -28.52 -0.31
C PHE A 39 -7.62 -28.50 -1.66
N GLY A 40 -8.94 -28.32 -1.62
CA GLY A 40 -9.82 -28.56 -2.77
C GLY A 40 -9.43 -27.73 -3.99
N LYS A 41 -9.53 -28.34 -5.17
CA LYS A 41 -9.40 -27.65 -6.45
C LYS A 41 -10.52 -26.63 -6.62
N THR A 42 -10.31 -25.40 -6.20
CA THR A 42 -10.99 -24.25 -6.81
C THR A 42 -10.33 -24.00 -8.17
N GLU A 43 -11.13 -24.04 -9.23
CA GLU A 43 -10.65 -23.73 -10.58
C GLU A 43 -10.18 -22.27 -10.61
N ALA A 44 -8.88 -22.08 -10.77
CA ALA A 44 -8.29 -20.77 -10.99
C ALA A 44 -8.66 -20.30 -12.41
N PHE A 45 -8.99 -19.02 -12.52
CA PHE A 45 -9.34 -18.38 -13.77
C PHE A 45 -8.68 -17.00 -13.87
N LEU A 46 -7.58 -16.90 -14.63
CA LEU A 46 -7.15 -15.66 -15.29
C LEU A 46 -8.12 -15.23 -16.41
N THR A 47 -9.42 -15.24 -16.12
CA THR A 47 -10.45 -14.77 -17.04
C THR A 47 -10.63 -13.27 -16.83
N ALA A 48 -10.06 -12.47 -17.73
CA ALA A 48 -10.52 -11.10 -17.93
C ALA A 48 -12.01 -11.13 -18.28
N PHE A 49 -12.81 -10.21 -17.74
CA PHE A 49 -14.25 -10.19 -18.01
C PHE A 49 -14.51 -9.97 -19.50
N GLY A 50 -15.15 -10.95 -20.13
CA GLY A 50 -15.37 -10.97 -21.57
C GLY A 50 -16.38 -9.91 -22.01
N GLN A 51 -17.33 -9.58 -21.13
CA GLN A 51 -18.25 -8.46 -21.25
C GLN A 51 -18.26 -7.64 -19.95
N CYS A 52 -18.66 -6.37 -20.03
CA CYS A 52 -18.81 -5.52 -18.84
C CYS A 52 -19.91 -6.01 -17.88
N GLU A 53 -20.95 -6.69 -18.36
CA GLU A 53 -22.01 -7.22 -17.49
C GLU A 53 -21.46 -8.34 -16.58
N ASP A 54 -20.56 -9.20 -17.08
CA ASP A 54 -19.89 -10.24 -16.26
C ASP A 54 -19.13 -9.62 -15.07
N LEU A 55 -18.49 -8.46 -15.29
CA LEU A 55 -17.80 -7.70 -14.24
C LEU A 55 -18.81 -7.08 -13.26
N LYS A 56 -19.91 -6.49 -13.75
CA LYS A 56 -20.98 -5.95 -12.91
C LYS A 56 -21.55 -7.03 -11.99
N ASP A 57 -21.92 -8.18 -12.54
CA ASP A 57 -22.49 -9.30 -11.80
C ASP A 57 -21.48 -9.85 -10.76
N TYR A 58 -20.21 -9.98 -11.12
CA TYR A 58 -19.16 -10.37 -10.18
C TYR A 58 -19.01 -9.38 -9.02
N LEU A 59 -18.92 -8.07 -9.31
CA LEU A 59 -18.78 -7.05 -8.26
C LEU A 59 -20.02 -6.99 -7.36
N ALA A 60 -21.21 -7.08 -7.95
CA ALA A 60 -22.48 -7.11 -7.22
C ALA A 60 -22.57 -8.33 -6.30
N GLN A 61 -22.24 -9.52 -6.79
CA GLN A 61 -22.28 -10.76 -6.01
C GLN A 61 -21.25 -10.74 -4.86
N VAL A 62 -20.03 -10.27 -5.14
CA VAL A 62 -18.97 -10.14 -4.12
C VAL A 62 -19.36 -9.15 -3.03
N TYR A 63 -19.93 -7.99 -3.41
CA TYR A 63 -20.38 -6.99 -2.44
C TYR A 63 -21.58 -7.46 -1.63
N TYR A 64 -22.58 -8.09 -2.26
CA TYR A 64 -23.73 -8.69 -1.59
C TYR A 64 -23.29 -9.71 -0.53
N ASN A 65 -22.40 -10.65 -0.89
CA ASN A 65 -21.90 -11.68 0.01
C ASN A 65 -21.15 -11.09 1.22
N GLU A 66 -20.38 -10.00 1.01
CA GLU A 66 -19.68 -9.31 2.10
C GLU A 66 -20.65 -8.58 3.03
N MET A 67 -21.68 -7.90 2.50
CA MET A 67 -22.71 -7.24 3.33
C MET A 67 -23.52 -8.27 4.13
N GLU A 68 -23.90 -9.40 3.51
CA GLU A 68 -24.58 -10.51 4.17
C GLU A 68 -23.76 -11.05 5.35
N LYS A 69 -22.47 -11.33 5.14
CA LYS A 69 -21.55 -11.77 6.21
C LYS A 69 -21.34 -10.72 7.31
N ARG A 70 -21.25 -9.42 6.97
CA ARG A 70 -21.16 -8.35 7.98
C ARG A 70 -22.40 -8.30 8.87
N TRP A 71 -23.59 -8.41 8.28
CA TRP A 71 -24.85 -8.45 9.03
C TRP A 71 -24.99 -9.72 9.88
N GLU A 72 -24.51 -10.88 9.42
CA GLU A 72 -24.49 -12.12 10.22
C GLU A 72 -23.57 -12.03 11.44
N ASN A 73 -22.45 -11.32 11.32
CA ASN A 73 -21.53 -11.11 12.42
C ASN A 73 -21.93 -9.93 13.33
N GLY A 74 -23.06 -9.27 13.09
CA GLY A 74 -23.58 -8.16 13.90
C GLY A 74 -23.00 -6.77 13.58
N TYR A 75 -22.23 -6.63 12.50
CA TYR A 75 -21.54 -5.39 12.11
C TYR A 75 -22.32 -4.58 11.06
N GLY A 76 -23.64 -4.48 11.22
CA GLY A 76 -24.41 -3.44 10.54
C GLY A 76 -23.97 -2.06 11.04
N VAL A 77 -23.93 -1.05 10.16
CA VAL A 77 -23.53 0.30 10.58
C VAL A 77 -24.62 0.91 11.47
N VAL A 78 -24.39 0.87 12.78
CA VAL A 78 -25.26 1.48 13.80
C VAL A 78 -24.84 2.94 14.01
N TYR A 79 -25.63 3.87 13.47
CA TYR A 79 -25.71 5.22 14.01
C TYR A 79 -26.78 5.22 15.11
N THR A 80 -26.42 5.57 16.34
CA THR A 80 -27.43 5.85 17.37
C THR A 80 -28.00 7.25 17.14
N ASP A 81 -29.34 7.38 17.15
CA ASP A 81 -30.04 8.68 17.11
C ASP A 81 -29.88 9.46 18.43
N ALA A 82 -28.64 9.83 18.73
CA ALA A 82 -28.24 10.79 19.74
C ALA A 82 -26.92 11.42 19.24
N GLY A 83 -26.93 12.73 19.00
CA GLY A 83 -25.75 13.43 18.48
C GLY A 83 -24.58 13.36 19.48
N GLY A 84 -23.51 12.67 19.09
CA GLY A 84 -22.26 12.60 19.83
C GLY A 84 -21.92 11.19 20.32
N ILE A 85 -20.86 10.60 19.75
CA ILE A 85 -20.13 9.49 20.37
C ILE A 85 -18.67 9.88 20.53
N THR A 86 -18.22 9.95 21.78
CA THR A 86 -16.83 9.76 22.18
C THR A 86 -16.45 8.29 22.02
N THR A 87 -15.60 7.96 21.05
CA THR A 87 -14.90 6.67 21.02
C THR A 87 -13.62 6.76 21.84
N THR A 88 -13.60 6.17 23.03
CA THR A 88 -12.36 5.92 23.79
C THR A 88 -11.55 4.85 23.08
N SER A 89 -10.50 5.25 22.38
CA SER A 89 -9.44 4.33 21.94
C SER A 89 -8.63 3.87 23.16
N PRO A 90 -8.21 2.59 23.25
CA PRO A 90 -7.14 2.20 24.17
C PRO A 90 -5.86 2.95 23.82
N GLU A 91 -5.34 3.73 24.78
CA GLU A 91 -4.17 4.58 24.56
C GLU A 91 -2.89 3.74 24.46
N ALA A 92 -2.12 3.94 23.39
CA ALA A 92 -0.73 3.49 23.31
C ALA A 92 0.18 4.60 23.85
N ASN A 93 0.84 4.32 24.97
CA ASN A 93 1.72 5.29 25.66
C ASN A 93 2.92 5.71 24.81
N VAL A 94 3.13 7.02 24.67
CA VAL A 94 4.34 7.62 24.09
C VAL A 94 4.80 8.79 24.96
N GLY A 95 6.11 8.88 25.18
CA GLY A 95 6.78 10.08 25.69
C GLY A 95 8.26 9.82 26.01
N PRO A 96 9.04 10.86 26.35
CA PRO A 96 8.84 12.29 26.06
C PRO A 96 9.99 12.89 25.22
N THR A 97 9.65 13.76 24.27
CA THR A 97 10.66 14.54 23.51
C THR A 97 10.97 15.85 24.23
N ARG A 98 12.26 16.25 24.31
CA ARG A 98 12.69 17.50 24.95
C ARG A 98 13.14 18.52 23.90
N THR A 99 12.53 19.70 23.90
CA THR A 99 12.86 20.80 23.00
C THR A 99 14.19 21.49 23.38
N GLY A 100 14.89 22.02 22.38
CA GLY A 100 16.15 22.75 22.55
C GLY A 100 16.48 23.60 21.33
N THR A 101 16.23 24.91 21.42
CA THR A 101 16.51 25.90 20.37
C THR A 101 17.99 26.28 20.33
N ARG A 102 18.56 26.43 19.12
CA ARG A 102 19.66 27.40 18.90
C ARG A 102 19.79 27.86 17.44
N SER A 103 20.01 29.17 17.27
CA SER A 103 20.33 29.85 16.00
C SER A 103 21.79 29.62 15.57
N PRO A 104 22.12 29.84 14.27
CA PRO A 104 23.41 29.45 13.69
C PRO A 104 24.55 30.43 13.97
N GLN A 105 25.79 30.00 13.70
CA GLN A 105 26.99 30.84 13.74
C GLN A 105 28.00 30.42 12.65
N ASP A 106 28.46 31.41 11.86
CA ASP A 106 29.40 31.27 10.72
C ASP A 106 30.81 30.80 11.11
N SER A 107 31.53 30.17 10.15
CA SER A 107 32.85 30.68 9.67
C SER A 107 33.51 29.88 8.52
N THR A 108 33.57 30.51 7.34
CA THR A 108 34.75 30.67 6.43
C THR A 108 35.64 29.46 6.01
N SER A 109 35.43 29.02 4.76
CA SER A 109 36.39 28.96 3.62
C SER A 109 37.90 28.67 3.84
N ASN A 110 38.46 27.77 3.00
CA ASN A 110 39.44 28.22 1.98
C ASN A 110 39.63 27.26 0.78
N THR A 111 40.01 27.85 -0.37
CA THR A 111 40.70 27.34 -1.59
C THR A 111 40.95 25.83 -1.78
N GLY A 112 40.85 25.24 -2.99
CA GLY A 112 40.72 25.83 -4.33
C GLY A 112 41.63 25.11 -5.33
N GLY A 113 41.07 24.39 -6.29
CA GLY A 113 41.81 23.65 -7.32
C GLY A 113 40.99 23.46 -8.59
N THR A 114 41.50 23.97 -9.71
CA THR A 114 40.80 23.95 -11.00
C THR A 114 40.83 22.54 -11.60
N GLN A 115 39.66 21.95 -11.85
CA GLN A 115 39.55 20.70 -12.60
C GLN A 115 38.85 20.88 -13.95
N THR A 116 39.20 19.96 -14.84
CA THR A 116 38.73 19.74 -16.20
C THR A 116 37.21 19.49 -16.25
N LYS A 117 36.62 19.59 -17.45
CA LYS A 117 35.23 19.21 -17.72
C LYS A 117 35.08 17.68 -17.73
N ASP A 118 35.27 17.07 -16.58
CA ASP A 118 34.83 15.71 -16.31
C ASP A 118 33.37 15.75 -15.86
N THR A 119 32.55 14.83 -16.37
CA THR A 119 31.16 14.67 -15.92
C THR A 119 31.19 14.36 -14.42
N PRO A 120 30.43 15.09 -13.57
CA PRO A 120 30.45 14.83 -12.13
C PRO A 120 29.99 13.40 -11.84
N SER A 121 30.77 12.66 -11.05
CA SER A 121 30.28 11.43 -10.42
C SER A 121 29.32 11.81 -9.28
N TYR A 122 28.15 11.19 -9.29
CA TYR A 122 27.02 11.45 -8.39
C TYR A 122 26.34 10.12 -8.01
N THR A 123 25.48 10.15 -6.99
CA THR A 123 24.64 9.01 -6.59
C THR A 123 23.17 9.29 -6.92
N ASP A 124 22.47 8.28 -7.41
CA ASP A 124 21.01 8.26 -7.47
C ASP A 124 20.41 8.09 -6.05
N THR A 125 19.09 8.01 -5.96
CA THR A 125 18.37 7.56 -4.76
C THR A 125 18.68 6.08 -4.46
N ASN A 126 18.58 5.67 -3.19
CA ASN A 126 18.84 4.30 -2.72
C ASN A 126 17.72 3.34 -3.14
N ASN A 127 17.66 3.03 -4.43
CA ASN A 127 16.61 2.21 -5.04
C ASN A 127 16.76 0.72 -4.66
N GLN A 128 15.64 0.00 -4.58
CA GLN A 128 15.67 -1.42 -4.20
C GLN A 128 16.34 -2.31 -5.25
N GLU A 129 16.05 -2.08 -6.55
CA GLU A 129 16.47 -2.92 -7.67
C GLU A 129 17.21 -2.13 -8.76
N LYS A 130 18.20 -2.75 -9.40
CA LYS A 130 19.06 -2.05 -10.37
C LYS A 130 18.33 -1.74 -11.68
N GLY A 131 18.11 -0.45 -11.95
CA GLY A 131 17.41 0.03 -13.14
C GLY A 131 15.89 0.05 -12.98
N VAL A 132 15.40 -0.06 -11.73
CA VAL A 132 14.03 0.24 -11.34
C VAL A 132 14.11 1.46 -10.43
N ASP A 133 13.65 2.62 -10.89
CA ASP A 133 13.71 3.85 -10.12
C ASP A 133 12.50 4.00 -9.19
N GLU A 134 12.72 4.63 -8.03
CA GLU A 134 11.68 4.95 -7.04
C GLU A 134 11.43 6.47 -7.01
N ALA A 135 10.18 6.88 -6.86
CA ALA A 135 9.84 8.30 -6.78
C ALA A 135 10.33 8.89 -5.45
N ASP A 136 10.74 10.16 -5.43
CA ASP A 136 11.26 10.83 -4.23
C ASP A 136 10.94 12.33 -4.24
N ILE A 137 11.05 13.02 -3.10
CA ILE A 137 10.95 14.48 -2.99
C ILE A 137 12.17 15.22 -3.53
N VAL A 138 13.33 14.54 -3.61
CA VAL A 138 14.56 15.07 -4.19
C VAL A 138 15.12 14.07 -5.20
N LYS A 139 15.38 14.53 -6.43
CA LYS A 139 16.02 13.72 -7.49
C LYS A 139 17.18 14.51 -8.10
N THR A 140 18.11 13.82 -8.76
CA THR A 140 19.32 14.42 -9.34
C THR A 140 19.60 13.83 -10.73
N ASP A 141 20.24 14.61 -11.59
CA ASP A 141 20.87 14.14 -12.84
C ASP A 141 22.42 14.23 -12.79
N GLY A 142 22.97 14.52 -11.61
CA GLY A 142 24.40 14.77 -11.38
C GLY A 142 24.84 16.21 -11.60
N THR A 143 24.09 16.99 -12.39
CA THR A 143 24.35 18.42 -12.62
C THR A 143 23.29 19.34 -12.02
N HIS A 144 22.06 18.85 -11.89
CA HIS A 144 20.92 19.54 -11.31
C HIS A 144 20.29 18.74 -10.17
N LEU A 145 19.77 19.45 -9.16
CA LEU A 145 18.79 18.90 -8.22
C LEU A 145 17.39 19.39 -8.59
N TYR A 146 16.45 18.46 -8.51
CA TYR A 146 15.03 18.71 -8.58
C TYR A 146 14.49 18.50 -7.16
N VAL A 147 13.77 19.49 -6.63
CA VAL A 147 13.32 19.49 -5.22
C VAL A 147 11.85 19.87 -5.12
N LEU A 148 11.07 19.05 -4.45
CA LEU A 148 9.70 19.36 -4.05
C LEU A 148 9.69 20.01 -2.66
N SER A 149 9.01 21.15 -2.53
CA SER A 149 8.84 21.83 -1.25
C SER A 149 7.49 22.53 -1.18
N GLY A 150 6.54 21.92 -0.46
CA GLY A 150 5.13 22.30 -0.56
C GLY A 150 4.67 22.24 -2.03
N ARG A 151 3.87 23.23 -2.44
CA ARG A 151 3.41 23.38 -3.84
C ARG A 151 4.47 23.91 -4.82
N SER A 152 5.77 23.79 -4.52
CA SER A 152 6.84 24.28 -5.37
C SER A 152 7.73 23.14 -5.85
N LEU A 153 7.89 23.00 -7.16
CA LEU A 153 9.04 22.35 -7.76
C LEU A 153 10.14 23.40 -7.94
N ARG A 154 11.35 23.13 -7.44
CA ARG A 154 12.56 23.94 -7.68
C ARG A 154 13.59 23.13 -8.45
N ILE A 155 14.27 23.79 -9.38
CA ILE A 155 15.36 23.23 -10.19
C ILE A 155 16.62 24.02 -9.85
N LEU A 156 17.62 23.34 -9.29
CA LEU A 156 18.90 23.93 -8.89
C LEU A 156 20.01 23.39 -9.79
N ALA A 157 20.86 24.25 -10.35
CA ALA A 157 22.18 23.83 -10.79
C ALA A 157 23.03 23.59 -9.53
N VAL A 158 23.69 22.43 -9.44
CA VAL A 158 24.53 22.04 -8.30
C VAL A 158 25.96 21.63 -8.69
N TRP A 159 26.26 21.58 -9.98
CA TRP A 159 27.62 21.37 -10.48
C TRP A 159 28.06 22.46 -11.48
N PRO A 160 29.25 23.06 -11.32
CA PRO A 160 30.18 22.92 -10.18
C PRO A 160 29.58 23.47 -8.88
N ALA A 161 29.87 22.83 -7.74
CA ALA A 161 29.23 23.16 -6.45
C ALA A 161 29.35 24.64 -6.02
N LYS A 162 30.45 25.31 -6.38
CA LYS A 162 30.66 26.75 -6.14
C LYS A 162 29.74 27.68 -6.94
N ASP A 163 29.15 27.19 -8.03
CA ASP A 163 28.27 27.93 -8.94
C ASP A 163 26.78 27.57 -8.72
N THR A 164 26.49 26.92 -7.57
CA THR A 164 25.14 26.46 -7.21
C THR A 164 24.14 27.61 -7.18
N LYS A 165 23.00 27.43 -7.87
CA LYS A 165 21.93 28.43 -7.97
C LYS A 165 20.60 27.80 -8.38
N GLU A 166 19.50 28.45 -8.05
CA GLU A 166 18.21 28.13 -8.67
C GLU A 166 18.24 28.55 -10.16
N LEU A 167 17.81 27.64 -11.03
CA LEU A 167 17.63 27.87 -12.46
C LEU A 167 16.21 28.31 -12.77
N GLY A 168 15.23 27.65 -12.15
CA GLY A 168 13.81 27.90 -12.33
C GLY A 168 12.98 27.17 -11.30
N SER A 169 11.70 27.54 -11.21
CA SER A 169 10.73 26.92 -10.33
C SER A 169 9.32 26.97 -10.92
N LEU A 170 8.48 26.04 -10.49
CA LEU A 170 7.09 25.89 -10.92
C LEU A 170 6.20 25.81 -9.67
N THR A 171 5.18 26.68 -9.61
CA THR A 171 4.12 26.57 -8.61
C THR A 171 3.05 25.60 -9.12
N LEU A 172 2.69 24.65 -8.27
CA LEU A 172 1.77 23.55 -8.57
C LEU A 172 0.40 23.81 -7.92
N SER A 173 -0.65 23.23 -8.49
CA SER A 173 -2.02 23.37 -7.97
C SER A 173 -2.20 22.65 -6.62
N ASP A 174 -1.74 21.40 -6.57
CA ASP A 174 -1.77 20.53 -5.38
C ASP A 174 -0.36 20.42 -4.74
N ASN A 175 -0.26 19.77 -3.59
CA ASN A 175 0.99 19.51 -2.87
C ASN A 175 1.56 18.13 -3.28
N PRO A 176 2.63 18.04 -4.08
CA PRO A 176 3.18 16.75 -4.48
C PRO A 176 3.95 16.08 -3.33
N SER A 177 3.81 14.77 -3.22
CA SER A 177 4.47 13.93 -2.22
C SER A 177 5.78 13.31 -2.72
N GLU A 178 5.92 13.08 -4.02
CA GLU A 178 7.14 12.52 -4.64
C GLU A 178 7.11 12.67 -6.17
N MET A 179 8.26 12.48 -6.82
CA MET A 179 8.44 12.62 -8.27
C MET A 179 9.49 11.69 -8.87
N PHE A 180 9.38 11.50 -10.18
CA PHE A 180 10.45 10.99 -11.05
C PHE A 180 11.06 12.11 -11.90
N VAL A 181 12.32 11.92 -12.30
CA VAL A 181 13.01 12.72 -13.32
C VAL A 181 13.48 11.76 -14.42
N TYR A 182 13.14 12.05 -15.68
CA TYR A 182 13.60 11.26 -16.82
C TYR A 182 13.82 12.17 -18.04
N LYS A 183 15.09 12.36 -18.41
CA LYS A 183 15.51 13.26 -19.49
C LYS A 183 14.88 14.65 -19.27
N ASN A 184 14.09 15.14 -20.22
CA ASN A 184 13.49 16.47 -20.19
C ASN A 184 12.09 16.49 -19.54
N LYS A 185 11.75 15.49 -18.71
CA LYS A 185 10.43 15.41 -18.06
C LYS A 185 10.51 15.05 -16.58
N LEU A 186 9.57 15.59 -15.81
CA LEU A 186 9.20 15.04 -14.50
C LEU A 186 7.79 14.46 -14.53
N MET A 187 7.55 13.52 -13.63
CA MET A 187 6.21 13.10 -13.22
C MET A 187 6.10 13.25 -11.71
N LEU A 188 5.12 14.02 -11.25
CA LEU A 188 4.90 14.32 -9.84
C LEU A 188 3.57 13.71 -9.39
N PHE A 189 3.53 13.15 -8.18
CA PHE A 189 2.34 12.59 -7.56
C PHE A 189 1.85 13.53 -6.45
N SER A 190 0.58 13.93 -6.48
CA SER A 190 -0.07 14.67 -5.40
C SER A 190 -1.28 13.89 -4.89
N TYR A 191 -1.41 13.79 -3.57
CA TYR A 191 -2.49 13.03 -2.93
C TYR A 191 -3.42 13.94 -2.12
N SER A 192 -4.74 13.70 -2.22
CA SER A 192 -5.78 14.58 -1.67
C SER A 192 -7.08 13.85 -1.35
N TYR A 193 -7.83 14.37 -0.38
CA TYR A 193 -9.21 13.98 -0.12
C TYR A 193 -10.18 14.95 -0.79
N TYR A 194 -11.28 14.42 -1.34
CA TYR A 194 -12.34 15.22 -1.94
C TYR A 194 -13.70 14.97 -1.29
N TYR A 195 -14.54 16.00 -1.37
CA TYR A 195 -15.88 16.05 -0.82
C TYR A 195 -16.87 16.23 -1.96
N ASP A 196 -17.72 15.22 -2.20
CA ASP A 196 -18.89 15.35 -3.04
C ASP A 196 -19.85 16.34 -2.39
N SER A 197 -20.40 17.26 -3.17
CA SER A 197 -21.13 18.41 -2.63
C SER A 197 -22.54 18.00 -2.22
N SER A 198 -22.72 17.58 -0.96
CA SER A 198 -24.06 17.42 -0.41
C SER A 198 -24.71 18.79 -0.20
N THR A 199 -25.73 19.09 -1.01
CA THR A 199 -26.53 20.31 -0.86
C THR A 199 -27.42 20.21 0.37
N THR A 200 -26.85 20.45 1.54
CA THR A 200 -27.60 20.55 2.79
C THR A 200 -27.99 22.01 3.02
N ASN A 201 -29.29 22.30 3.08
CA ASN A 201 -29.84 23.64 3.35
C ASN A 201 -29.31 24.77 2.46
N GLY A 202 -29.24 24.54 1.14
CA GLY A 202 -28.98 25.61 0.14
C GLY A 202 -27.56 26.21 0.15
N SER A 203 -26.64 25.69 0.98
CA SER A 203 -25.23 26.07 0.96
C SER A 203 -24.40 25.00 0.26
N THR A 204 -23.73 25.36 -0.83
CA THR A 204 -22.83 24.45 -1.55
C THR A 204 -21.49 24.34 -0.81
N VAL A 205 -21.31 23.26 -0.04
CA VAL A 205 -20.01 22.92 0.56
C VAL A 205 -19.32 21.86 -0.30
N GLY A 206 -18.66 22.31 -1.37
CA GLY A 206 -17.80 21.48 -2.23
C GLY A 206 -16.35 21.95 -2.14
N GLY A 207 -15.40 21.02 -2.07
CA GLY A 207 -13.99 21.37 -1.96
C GLY A 207 -13.03 20.19 -2.04
N VAL A 208 -11.74 20.50 -2.11
CA VAL A 208 -10.62 19.57 -1.99
C VAL A 208 -9.82 20.01 -0.77
N ARG A 209 -9.44 19.07 0.11
CA ARG A 209 -8.48 19.36 1.19
C ARG A 209 -7.15 18.70 0.85
N PRO A 210 -6.11 19.49 0.53
CA PRO A 210 -4.74 18.99 0.46
C PRO A 210 -4.35 18.40 1.82
N ILE A 211 -3.58 17.32 1.81
CA ILE A 211 -2.91 16.84 3.02
C ILE A 211 -1.74 17.79 3.28
N GLY A 212 -1.78 18.49 4.42
CA GLY A 212 -0.60 19.15 4.97
C GLY A 212 0.42 18.08 5.37
N THR A 213 1.69 18.31 5.06
CA THR A 213 2.77 17.38 5.37
C THR A 213 2.85 17.12 6.88
N GLN A 214 2.59 15.86 7.28
CA GLN A 214 2.59 15.35 8.65
C GLN A 214 1.56 15.97 9.61
N PRO A 215 1.12 15.23 10.66
CA PRO A 215 0.38 15.82 11.76
C PRO A 215 1.29 16.82 12.50
N THR A 216 0.85 18.07 12.65
CA THR A 216 1.44 18.94 13.67
C THR A 216 1.23 18.28 15.04
N GLU A 217 2.32 18.14 15.79
CA GLU A 217 2.32 17.74 17.20
C GLU A 217 1.16 18.44 17.93
N PRO A 218 0.25 17.72 18.62
CA PRO A 218 -0.83 18.35 19.35
C PRO A 218 -0.22 19.25 20.43
N ALA A 219 -0.61 20.52 20.43
CA ALA A 219 -0.07 21.52 21.35
C ALA A 219 -0.11 21.01 22.81
N PRO A 220 0.92 21.30 23.62
CA PRO A 220 1.00 20.82 25.00
C PRO A 220 -0.28 21.19 25.75
N ARG A 221 -0.96 20.19 26.32
CA ARG A 221 -2.18 20.43 27.11
C ARG A 221 -1.82 21.28 28.32
N PRO A 222 -2.62 22.29 28.68
CA PRO A 222 -2.47 22.99 29.95
C PRO A 222 -2.60 22.01 31.12
N ASP A 223 -1.83 22.25 32.19
CA ASP A 223 -1.95 21.51 33.45
C ASP A 223 -3.30 21.80 34.14
N VAL A 224 -4.33 21.03 33.82
CA VAL A 224 -5.64 21.12 34.50
C VAL A 224 -5.54 20.44 35.86
N LYS A 225 -5.79 21.19 36.93
CA LYS A 225 -5.80 20.66 38.29
C LYS A 225 -7.13 19.94 38.58
N PRO A 226 -7.15 18.91 39.44
CA PRO A 226 -8.40 18.28 39.87
C PRO A 226 -9.28 19.29 40.62
N GLY A 227 -10.37 19.75 40.00
CA GLY A 227 -11.35 20.65 40.61
C GLY A 227 -12.03 21.63 39.64
N ASP A 228 -11.43 21.93 38.49
CA ASP A 228 -11.99 22.90 37.55
C ASP A 228 -13.15 22.31 36.73
N GLN A 229 -14.30 22.99 36.71
CA GLN A 229 -15.43 22.62 35.83
C GLN A 229 -15.05 22.88 34.37
N GLN A 230 -15.21 21.88 33.50
CA GLN A 230 -14.95 22.06 32.07
C GLN A 230 -15.88 23.15 31.49
N PRO A 231 -15.34 24.08 30.65
CA PRO A 231 -16.19 24.96 29.86
C PRO A 231 -17.10 24.14 28.95
N VAL A 232 -18.35 24.58 28.79
CA VAL A 232 -19.28 23.97 27.84
C VAL A 232 -18.69 24.09 26.43
N GLU A 233 -18.24 22.96 25.87
CA GLU A 233 -17.63 22.92 24.55
C GLU A 233 -18.71 23.28 23.51
N GLN A 234 -18.50 24.37 22.76
CA GLN A 234 -19.42 24.73 21.68
C GLN A 234 -19.38 23.63 20.61
N PRO A 235 -20.53 23.26 20.00
CA PRO A 235 -20.57 22.20 19.01
C PRO A 235 -19.62 22.53 17.86
N LYS A 236 -18.55 21.73 17.76
CA LYS A 236 -17.55 21.81 16.69
C LYS A 236 -18.29 21.68 15.35
N PRO A 237 -18.05 22.54 14.35
CA PRO A 237 -18.67 22.40 13.04
C PRO A 237 -18.45 20.99 12.52
N ILE A 238 -19.54 20.31 12.14
CA ILE A 238 -19.47 18.97 11.56
C ILE A 238 -18.62 19.09 10.29
N ALA A 239 -17.44 18.47 10.30
CA ALA A 239 -16.61 18.43 9.11
C ALA A 239 -17.39 17.69 8.01
N PRO A 240 -17.42 18.19 6.76
CA PRO A 240 -18.08 17.48 5.68
C PRO A 240 -17.50 16.07 5.56
N GLU A 241 -18.37 15.11 5.26
CA GLU A 241 -18.01 13.69 5.20
C GLU A 241 -17.05 13.44 4.03
N VAL A 242 -15.88 12.82 4.31
CA VAL A 242 -14.88 12.52 3.26
C VAL A 242 -15.44 11.50 2.29
N THR A 243 -15.72 11.93 1.06
CA THR A 243 -16.39 11.08 0.05
C THR A 243 -15.45 10.24 -0.81
N GLY A 244 -14.14 10.53 -0.76
CA GLY A 244 -13.15 9.71 -1.47
C GLY A 244 -11.74 10.26 -1.48
N GLU A 245 -10.85 9.39 -1.96
CA GLU A 245 -9.42 9.61 -2.17
C GLU A 245 -9.16 9.97 -3.64
N ARG A 246 -8.22 10.90 -3.92
CA ARG A 246 -7.85 11.30 -5.28
C ARG A 246 -6.35 11.49 -5.43
N THR A 247 -5.81 10.96 -6.51
CA THR A 247 -4.42 11.15 -6.94
C THR A 247 -4.38 12.05 -8.17
N ARG A 248 -3.50 13.06 -8.17
CA ARG A 248 -3.11 13.83 -9.36
C ARG A 248 -1.69 13.42 -9.76
N ILE A 249 -1.53 13.10 -11.05
CA ILE A 249 -0.26 12.78 -11.69
C ILE A 249 0.04 13.94 -12.64
N THR A 250 1.01 14.78 -12.30
CA THR A 250 1.37 15.99 -13.08
C THR A 250 2.62 15.70 -13.90
N ILE A 251 2.54 15.86 -15.23
CA ILE A 251 3.68 15.69 -16.15
C ILE A 251 4.21 17.08 -16.51
N VAL A 252 5.51 17.31 -16.26
CA VAL A 252 6.18 18.61 -16.44
C VAL A 252 7.28 18.48 -17.48
N ASP A 253 7.27 19.36 -18.48
CA ASP A 253 8.39 19.57 -19.41
C ASP A 253 9.44 20.49 -18.78
N ILE A 254 10.70 20.07 -18.84
CA ILE A 254 11.89 20.76 -18.34
C ILE A 254 12.99 20.87 -19.40
N ALA A 255 12.65 20.78 -20.69
CA ALA A 255 13.59 21.07 -21.78
C ALA A 255 14.19 22.49 -21.68
N ASP A 256 13.47 23.43 -21.06
CA ASP A 256 13.98 24.71 -20.57
C ASP A 256 13.91 24.73 -19.03
N LEU A 257 15.04 24.47 -18.38
CA LEU A 257 15.17 24.42 -16.91
C LEU A 257 14.86 25.76 -16.22
N ALA A 258 14.88 26.88 -16.94
CA ALA A 258 14.49 28.18 -16.40
C ALA A 258 12.98 28.43 -16.45
N ASN A 259 12.26 27.75 -17.34
CA ASN A 259 10.82 27.90 -17.55
C ASN A 259 10.09 26.52 -17.58
N PRO A 260 10.16 25.73 -16.48
CA PRO A 260 9.44 24.46 -16.36
C PRO A 260 7.92 24.65 -16.55
N LYS A 261 7.27 23.73 -17.29
CA LYS A 261 5.84 23.86 -17.65
C LYS A 261 5.09 22.56 -17.47
N ILE A 262 3.87 22.63 -16.91
CA ILE A 262 2.94 21.51 -16.92
C ILE A 262 2.54 21.23 -18.37
N GLU A 263 2.78 20.00 -18.84
CA GLU A 263 2.33 19.52 -20.15
C GLU A 263 0.87 19.08 -20.06
N ARG A 264 0.58 18.22 -19.08
CA ARG A 264 -0.75 17.69 -18.77
C ARG A 264 -0.80 17.07 -17.38
N GLU A 265 -2.00 16.86 -16.88
CA GLU A 265 -2.24 16.18 -15.62
C GLU A 265 -3.28 15.06 -15.79
N ILE A 266 -3.12 13.97 -15.05
CA ILE A 266 -4.12 12.91 -14.94
C ILE A 266 -4.65 12.91 -13.51
N VAL A 267 -5.95 13.10 -13.35
CA VAL A 267 -6.64 13.14 -12.06
C VAL A 267 -7.47 11.87 -11.94
N ALA A 268 -7.11 10.97 -11.03
CA ALA A 268 -7.74 9.67 -10.86
C ALA A 268 -8.35 9.50 -9.47
N ASN A 269 -9.50 8.84 -9.39
CA ASN A 269 -10.07 8.37 -8.13
C ASN A 269 -9.19 7.25 -7.54
N GLY A 270 -8.95 7.33 -6.24
CA GLY A 270 -8.10 6.41 -5.49
C GLY A 270 -6.89 7.09 -4.86
N GLY A 271 -6.49 6.56 -3.71
CA GLY A 271 -5.24 6.90 -3.04
C GLY A 271 -4.04 6.29 -3.75
N TYR A 272 -2.96 7.05 -3.81
CA TYR A 272 -1.68 6.60 -4.32
C TYR A 272 -1.00 5.68 -3.31
N VAL A 273 -0.56 4.50 -3.76
CA VAL A 273 0.10 3.49 -2.90
C VAL A 273 1.61 3.56 -3.08
N SER A 274 2.09 3.38 -4.31
CA SER A 274 3.51 3.49 -4.68
C SER A 274 3.65 3.46 -6.21
N SER A 275 4.84 3.72 -6.73
CA SER A 275 5.16 3.59 -8.14
C SER A 275 6.61 3.16 -8.37
N ARG A 276 6.91 2.72 -9.59
CA ARG A 276 8.24 2.35 -10.06
C ARG A 276 8.43 2.79 -11.51
N MET A 277 9.60 3.32 -11.86
CA MET A 277 9.92 3.70 -13.23
C MET A 277 10.99 2.79 -13.82
N ILE A 278 10.71 2.21 -15.00
CA ILE A 278 11.67 1.44 -15.80
C ILE A 278 11.77 2.11 -17.17
N ASP A 279 12.98 2.52 -17.55
CA ASP A 279 13.32 3.09 -18.87
C ASP A 279 12.44 4.26 -19.39
N GLY A 280 11.79 5.00 -18.48
CA GLY A 280 10.89 6.13 -18.79
C GLY A 280 9.41 5.77 -18.86
N SER A 281 9.07 4.52 -18.53
CA SER A 281 7.71 4.05 -18.28
C SER A 281 7.48 3.93 -16.77
N VAL A 282 6.44 4.58 -16.29
CA VAL A 282 6.11 4.68 -14.88
C VAL A 282 4.89 3.81 -14.57
N HIS A 283 5.07 2.84 -13.67
CA HIS A 283 4.04 1.92 -13.22
C HIS A 283 3.52 2.38 -11.85
N ILE A 284 2.24 2.68 -11.75
CA ILE A 284 1.63 3.40 -10.61
C ILE A 284 0.54 2.55 -10.00
N VAL A 285 0.60 2.31 -8.70
CA VAL A 285 -0.40 1.55 -7.95
C VAL A 285 -1.35 2.51 -7.26
N LEU A 286 -2.62 2.50 -7.67
CA LEU A 286 -3.70 3.24 -7.03
C LEU A 286 -4.66 2.26 -6.33
N ARG A 287 -5.15 2.64 -5.15
CA ARG A 287 -6.16 1.90 -4.39
C ARG A 287 -7.41 2.77 -4.25
N ALA A 288 -8.56 2.25 -4.65
CA ALA A 288 -9.83 2.98 -4.59
C ALA A 288 -10.94 2.09 -4.02
N SER A 289 -11.81 2.66 -3.19
CA SER A 289 -13.06 1.99 -2.81
C SER A 289 -14.07 2.01 -3.97
N LEU A 290 -14.83 0.93 -4.12
CA LEU A 290 -15.96 0.88 -5.05
C LEU A 290 -17.08 1.82 -4.54
N LYS A 291 -17.69 2.59 -5.44
CA LYS A 291 -18.88 3.40 -5.15
C LYS A 291 -20.16 2.53 -5.16
N MET A 292 -20.26 1.65 -4.16
CA MET A 292 -21.40 0.72 -4.03
C MET A 292 -22.60 1.34 -3.30
N PRO A 293 -23.84 0.88 -3.58
CA PRO A 293 -25.00 1.27 -2.80
C PRO A 293 -24.83 0.81 -1.34
N ASN A 294 -25.16 1.70 -0.40
CA ASN A 294 -25.12 1.41 1.03
C ASN A 294 -26.56 1.41 1.58
N ILE A 295 -26.98 0.30 2.17
CA ILE A 295 -28.30 0.14 2.78
C ILE A 295 -28.12 0.09 4.29
N TYR A 296 -28.67 1.06 5.00
CA TYR A 296 -28.58 1.12 6.46
C TYR A 296 -29.64 0.22 7.10
N TYR A 297 -29.29 -0.46 8.20
CA TYR A 297 -30.20 -1.29 8.98
C TYR A 297 -29.87 -1.19 10.47
N TYR A 298 -30.89 -0.87 11.28
CA TYR A 298 -30.77 -0.74 12.73
C TYR A 298 -31.13 -2.04 13.45
N GLY A 299 -30.13 -2.92 13.63
CA GLY A 299 -30.22 -4.04 14.56
C GLY A 299 -29.96 -3.57 16.00
N GLY A 300 -30.97 -3.67 16.88
CA GLY A 300 -30.81 -3.30 18.29
C GLY A 300 -29.79 -4.19 19.01
N TYR A 301 -28.64 -3.63 19.38
CA TYR A 301 -27.51 -4.37 19.97
C TYR A 301 -27.67 -4.63 21.47
N TYR A 302 -28.78 -5.24 21.90
CA TYR A 302 -28.89 -5.84 23.24
C TYR A 302 -29.79 -7.08 23.20
N GLY A 303 -29.21 -8.24 23.51
CA GLY A 303 -29.98 -9.45 23.79
C GLY A 303 -30.67 -9.33 25.14
N GLY A 304 -32.00 -9.22 25.14
CA GLY A 304 -32.84 -9.14 26.32
C GLY A 304 -34.26 -8.73 25.95
N ASP A 305 -35.27 -9.40 26.51
CA ASP A 305 -36.66 -9.21 26.13
C ASP A 305 -37.19 -7.79 26.40
N THR A 306 -37.90 -7.24 25.41
CA THR A 306 -38.80 -6.07 25.50
C THR A 306 -38.26 -4.74 26.06
N ILE A 307 -38.12 -3.74 25.17
CA ILE A 307 -38.44 -2.34 25.50
C ILE A 307 -39.37 -1.80 24.42
N GLY A 308 -40.61 -1.48 24.80
CA GLY A 308 -41.54 -0.74 23.94
C GLY A 308 -41.29 0.76 24.05
N VAL A 309 -41.22 1.45 22.91
CA VAL A 309 -41.20 2.92 22.85
C VAL A 309 -42.51 3.37 22.18
N PRO A 310 -43.31 4.26 22.80
CA PRO A 310 -44.64 4.61 22.28
C PRO A 310 -44.56 5.52 21.05
N VAL A 311 -45.40 5.24 20.05
CA VAL A 311 -45.57 6.09 18.86
C VAL A 311 -46.32 7.38 19.26
N GLY A 312 -45.59 8.49 19.34
CA GLY A 312 -46.17 9.82 19.56
C GLY A 312 -46.73 10.42 18.28
N THR A 313 -48.05 10.44 18.12
CA THR A 313 -48.76 11.06 16.98
C THR A 313 -48.81 12.58 17.09
N GLY A 314 -47.71 13.27 16.76
CA GLY A 314 -47.62 14.73 16.71
C GLY A 314 -48.00 15.32 15.34
N THR A 315 -49.20 15.87 15.21
CA THR A 315 -49.61 16.66 14.02
C THR A 315 -49.00 18.06 14.05
N VAL A 316 -48.53 18.55 12.90
CA VAL A 316 -48.02 19.94 12.75
C VAL A 316 -48.80 20.65 11.64
N SER A 317 -49.47 21.76 11.99
CA SER A 317 -50.19 22.63 11.05
C SER A 317 -49.29 23.76 10.51
N PRO A 318 -49.56 24.31 9.30
CA PRO A 318 -48.70 25.30 8.65
C PRO A 318 -49.04 26.77 8.97
N GLY A 319 -48.03 27.66 8.98
CA GLY A 319 -48.24 29.11 9.13
C GLY A 319 -46.98 30.00 8.99
N LEU A 320 -46.97 30.82 7.92
CA LEU A 320 -46.14 31.99 7.50
C LEU A 320 -45.78 33.06 8.58
N PRO A 321 -45.01 34.16 8.28
CA PRO A 321 -44.18 34.51 7.09
C PRO A 321 -42.80 35.24 7.34
N THR A 322 -42.13 35.51 6.21
CA THR A 322 -40.91 36.28 5.85
C THR A 322 -40.49 37.61 6.54
N THR A 323 -39.16 37.84 6.60
CA THR A 323 -38.37 39.09 6.34
C THR A 323 -36.89 38.71 6.03
N GLY A 324 -35.98 39.53 5.47
CA GLY A 324 -36.10 40.83 4.77
C GLY A 324 -34.77 41.64 4.68
N ASN A 325 -34.14 41.76 3.50
CA ASN A 325 -32.90 42.52 3.14
C ASN A 325 -31.58 42.08 3.83
N GLY A 326 -30.37 42.25 3.25
CA GLY A 326 -29.96 42.67 1.90
C GLY A 326 -28.73 43.61 1.88
N THR A 327 -27.66 43.27 1.16
CA THR A 327 -26.69 44.20 0.51
C THR A 327 -25.59 43.43 -0.24
N THR A 328 -25.01 44.05 -1.27
CA THR A 328 -23.89 43.56 -2.08
C THR A 328 -22.64 44.39 -1.81
N ASP A 329 -21.46 43.77 -1.82
CA ASP A 329 -20.22 44.45 -2.20
C ASP A 329 -19.27 43.46 -2.91
N SER A 330 -18.30 43.98 -3.64
CA SER A 330 -17.67 43.32 -4.78
C SER A 330 -16.14 43.40 -4.78
N GLY A 331 -15.51 42.28 -5.14
CA GLY A 331 -14.19 42.28 -5.78
C GLY A 331 -12.99 41.88 -4.92
N THR A 332 -12.52 40.63 -5.09
CA THR A 332 -11.07 40.38 -5.21
C THR A 332 -10.78 39.04 -5.91
N THR A 333 -9.99 39.14 -6.99
CA THR A 333 -9.09 38.16 -7.62
C THR A 333 -9.37 36.65 -7.44
N THR A 334 -9.99 36.04 -8.45
CA THR A 334 -10.16 34.57 -8.54
C THR A 334 -8.89 33.89 -9.06
N THR A 335 -8.09 33.27 -8.18
CA THR A 335 -7.20 32.17 -8.58
C THR A 335 -8.05 30.94 -8.88
N GLY A 336 -7.93 30.37 -10.09
CA GLY A 336 -8.77 29.27 -10.57
C GLY A 336 -8.48 27.92 -9.89
N THR A 337 -9.05 27.70 -8.71
CA THR A 337 -9.13 26.36 -8.11
C THR A 337 -10.17 25.55 -8.88
N ILE A 338 -9.75 24.55 -9.66
CA ILE A 338 -10.67 23.68 -10.40
C ILE A 338 -11.41 22.76 -9.41
N THR A 339 -12.64 23.15 -9.08
CA THR A 339 -13.55 22.46 -8.14
C THR A 339 -14.62 21.61 -8.84
N GLN A 340 -14.49 21.32 -10.14
CA GLN A 340 -15.39 20.35 -10.78
C GLN A 340 -15.17 18.95 -10.18
N PRO A 341 -16.15 18.35 -9.48
CA PRO A 341 -16.01 17.00 -8.98
C PRO A 341 -16.11 16.02 -10.16
N LEU A 342 -15.47 14.86 -10.04
CA LEU A 342 -15.72 13.73 -10.93
C LEU A 342 -17.07 13.09 -10.54
N THR A 343 -18.16 13.82 -10.80
CA THR A 343 -19.51 13.45 -10.37
C THR A 343 -19.95 12.17 -11.08
N SER A 344 -20.46 11.26 -10.27
CA SER A 344 -21.53 10.35 -10.65
C SER A 344 -22.84 11.07 -10.36
N GLU A 345 -23.87 10.90 -11.18
CA GLU A 345 -25.24 11.16 -10.74
C GLU A 345 -25.48 10.42 -9.40
N PRO A 346 -26.25 10.96 -8.45
CA PRO A 346 -26.61 10.21 -7.26
C PRO A 346 -27.31 8.92 -7.67
N LEU A 347 -26.92 7.78 -7.10
CA LEU A 347 -27.52 6.47 -7.39
C LEU A 347 -29.04 6.53 -7.13
N GLY A 348 -29.80 6.66 -8.21
CA GLY A 348 -31.23 6.96 -8.13
C GLY A 348 -32.03 5.78 -7.60
N GLY A 349 -32.89 6.04 -6.60
CA GLY A 349 -33.93 5.09 -6.20
C GLY A 349 -33.74 4.37 -4.87
N LEU A 350 -33.25 5.05 -3.82
CA LEU A 350 -33.58 4.61 -2.46
C LEU A 350 -35.08 4.84 -2.20
N THR A 351 -35.85 3.76 -2.09
CA THR A 351 -37.24 3.80 -1.65
C THR A 351 -37.33 4.39 -0.24
N THR A 352 -38.37 5.20 0.03
CA THR A 352 -38.53 6.04 1.23
C THR A 352 -38.79 5.29 2.55
N THR A 353 -38.43 4.02 2.65
CA THR A 353 -38.67 3.14 3.81
C THR A 353 -37.39 2.40 4.20
N GLN A 354 -36.78 2.84 5.31
CA GLN A 354 -35.67 2.14 5.98
C GLN A 354 -36.07 0.69 6.27
N PRO A 355 -35.24 -0.33 5.94
CA PRO A 355 -35.56 -1.72 6.20
C PRO A 355 -35.66 -1.98 7.71
N GLN A 356 -36.62 -2.81 8.11
CA GLN A 356 -36.87 -3.19 9.51
C GLN A 356 -36.30 -4.58 9.85
N THR A 357 -35.82 -5.33 8.84
CA THR A 357 -35.17 -6.64 9.01
C THR A 357 -33.92 -6.80 8.13
N LYS A 358 -33.02 -7.74 8.50
CA LYS A 358 -31.88 -8.17 7.65
C LYS A 358 -32.35 -8.59 6.25
N GLU A 359 -33.47 -9.31 6.16
CA GLU A 359 -34.02 -9.82 4.89
C GLU A 359 -34.49 -8.68 3.98
N GLU A 360 -35.17 -7.68 4.54
CA GLU A 360 -35.53 -6.46 3.80
C GLU A 360 -34.30 -5.67 3.36
N ALA A 361 -33.28 -5.54 4.21
CA ALA A 361 -32.04 -4.84 3.88
C ALA A 361 -31.27 -5.53 2.74
N LEU A 362 -31.12 -6.86 2.79
CA LEU A 362 -30.53 -7.66 1.70
C LEU A 362 -31.34 -7.56 0.40
N LYS A 363 -32.67 -7.59 0.49
CA LYS A 363 -33.57 -7.43 -0.67
C LYS A 363 -33.45 -6.04 -1.31
N GLN A 364 -33.41 -4.97 -0.50
CA GLN A 364 -33.16 -3.61 -1.00
C GLN A 364 -31.76 -3.49 -1.61
N LEU A 365 -30.74 -4.08 -0.98
CA LEU A 365 -29.38 -4.09 -1.51
C LEU A 365 -29.30 -4.80 -2.86
N LYS A 366 -29.90 -5.98 -2.99
CA LYS A 366 -29.92 -6.73 -4.26
C LYS A 366 -30.61 -5.92 -5.37
N ALA A 367 -31.75 -5.29 -5.06
CA ALA A 367 -32.44 -4.43 -6.02
C ALA A 367 -31.60 -3.20 -6.44
N ALA A 368 -30.87 -2.57 -5.51
CA ALA A 368 -29.99 -1.44 -5.79
C ALA A 368 -28.76 -1.85 -6.63
N LEU A 369 -28.20 -3.05 -6.39
CA LEU A 369 -27.12 -3.61 -7.20
C LEU A 369 -27.59 -3.96 -8.62
N ASP A 370 -28.78 -4.55 -8.76
CA ASP A 370 -29.34 -4.92 -10.07
C ASP A 370 -29.63 -3.70 -10.95
N ALA A 371 -30.18 -2.64 -10.34
CA ALA A 371 -30.48 -1.37 -10.99
C ALA A 371 -29.24 -0.48 -11.27
N GLY A 372 -28.14 -0.70 -10.55
CA GLY A 372 -26.92 0.10 -10.68
C GLY A 372 -26.18 -0.12 -12.00
N LYS A 373 -25.41 0.88 -12.41
CA LYS A 373 -24.52 0.81 -13.59
C LYS A 373 -23.08 0.66 -13.14
N LEU A 374 -22.35 -0.24 -13.80
CA LEU A 374 -20.93 -0.49 -13.52
C LEU A 374 -20.06 0.79 -13.61
N SER A 375 -20.39 1.70 -14.54
CA SER A 375 -19.70 2.99 -14.71
C SER A 375 -19.71 3.87 -13.45
N ASP A 376 -20.72 3.69 -12.60
CA ASP A 376 -20.97 4.53 -11.44
C ASP A 376 -20.24 3.97 -10.21
N TRP A 377 -19.92 2.67 -10.22
CA TRP A 377 -19.22 1.94 -9.15
C TRP A 377 -17.69 1.99 -9.28
N LEU A 378 -17.16 2.04 -10.51
CA LEU A 378 -15.72 1.93 -10.79
C LEU A 378 -14.96 3.26 -10.60
N PRO A 379 -13.64 3.21 -10.30
CA PRO A 379 -12.79 4.39 -10.29
C PRO A 379 -12.79 5.11 -11.64
N ARG A 380 -12.85 6.44 -11.62
CA ARG A 380 -12.86 7.30 -12.81
C ARG A 380 -11.61 8.17 -12.88
N TYR A 381 -11.35 8.74 -14.05
CA TYR A 381 -10.28 9.70 -14.26
C TYR A 381 -10.69 10.85 -15.18
N ALA A 382 -9.89 11.91 -15.16
CA ALA A 382 -9.86 12.98 -16.13
C ALA A 382 -8.42 13.30 -16.55
N VAL A 383 -8.22 13.67 -17.82
CA VAL A 383 -6.99 14.29 -18.32
C VAL A 383 -7.23 15.79 -18.43
N VAL A 384 -6.30 16.58 -17.90
CA VAL A 384 -6.34 18.04 -17.90
C VAL A 384 -5.15 18.55 -18.71
N GLY A 385 -5.40 19.41 -19.69
CA GLY A 385 -4.36 20.05 -20.51
C GLY A 385 -3.60 21.13 -19.76
N SER A 386 -2.50 21.62 -20.35
CA SER A 386 -1.67 22.70 -19.79
C SER A 386 -2.41 24.03 -19.54
N ASP A 387 -3.56 24.23 -20.19
CA ASP A 387 -4.45 25.39 -20.01
C ASP A 387 -5.51 25.21 -18.92
N GLY A 388 -5.52 24.06 -18.23
CA GLY A 388 -6.51 23.70 -17.22
C GLY A 388 -7.82 23.13 -17.78
N THR A 389 -7.96 22.96 -19.10
CA THR A 389 -9.16 22.36 -19.68
C THR A 389 -9.17 20.84 -19.52
N THR A 390 -10.32 20.27 -19.18
CA THR A 390 -10.50 18.81 -19.20
C THR A 390 -10.66 18.35 -20.65
N VAL A 391 -9.69 17.57 -21.14
CA VAL A 391 -9.66 17.08 -22.53
C VAL A 391 -10.23 15.67 -22.69
N GLU A 392 -10.22 14.88 -21.62
CA GLU A 392 -10.72 13.50 -21.60
C GLU A 392 -11.24 13.15 -20.21
N THR A 393 -12.29 12.30 -20.14
CA THR A 393 -12.73 11.65 -18.90
C THR A 393 -13.14 10.21 -19.18
N GLY A 394 -12.99 9.31 -18.22
CA GLY A 394 -13.33 7.91 -18.41
C GLY A 394 -13.37 7.07 -17.13
N ILE A 395 -13.55 5.77 -17.31
CA ILE A 395 -13.33 4.76 -16.27
C ILE A 395 -11.82 4.44 -16.26
N LEU A 396 -11.20 4.43 -15.08
CA LEU A 396 -9.75 4.29 -14.91
C LEU A 396 -9.20 3.00 -15.51
N THR A 397 -9.96 1.91 -15.39
CA THR A 397 -9.61 0.60 -15.95
C THR A 397 -10.81 0.03 -16.71
N PRO A 398 -10.68 -0.30 -18.01
CA PRO A 398 -11.77 -0.89 -18.79
C PRO A 398 -12.08 -2.32 -18.32
N CYS A 399 -13.32 -2.77 -18.50
CA CYS A 399 -13.82 -4.04 -17.95
C CYS A 399 -12.96 -5.26 -18.33
N ASN A 400 -12.48 -5.29 -19.58
CA ASN A 400 -11.62 -6.36 -20.13
C ASN A 400 -10.16 -6.30 -19.64
N ARG A 401 -9.80 -5.33 -18.79
CA ARG A 401 -8.54 -5.28 -18.02
C ARG A 401 -8.79 -5.32 -16.51
N PHE A 402 -10.03 -5.59 -16.09
CA PHE A 402 -10.33 -6.01 -14.73
C PHE A 402 -10.22 -7.53 -14.65
N PHE A 403 -9.58 -8.04 -13.60
CA PHE A 403 -9.39 -9.47 -13.39
C PHE A 403 -9.93 -9.90 -12.03
N LYS A 404 -10.56 -11.08 -12.00
CA LYS A 404 -10.83 -11.82 -10.76
C LYS A 404 -9.53 -12.53 -10.35
N PRO A 405 -8.93 -12.23 -9.19
CA PRO A 405 -7.74 -12.94 -8.75
C PRO A 405 -8.09 -14.34 -8.21
N SER A 406 -7.13 -15.28 -8.27
CA SER A 406 -7.30 -16.63 -7.71
C SER A 406 -7.41 -16.63 -6.17
N VAL A 407 -6.91 -15.57 -5.53
CA VAL A 407 -7.08 -15.26 -4.10
C VAL A 407 -7.44 -13.77 -3.98
N GLN A 408 -8.45 -13.41 -3.19
CA GLN A 408 -8.96 -12.04 -3.12
C GLN A 408 -8.76 -11.42 -1.73
N MET A 409 -8.34 -10.15 -1.68
CA MET A 409 -8.01 -9.43 -0.44
C MET A 409 -8.94 -8.22 -0.21
N GLY A 410 -10.22 -8.49 0.02
CA GLY A 410 -11.24 -7.47 0.30
C GLY A 410 -11.88 -6.82 -0.94
N LEU A 411 -12.48 -5.64 -0.74
CA LEU A 411 -13.38 -4.99 -1.71
C LEU A 411 -12.83 -3.75 -2.42
N ASN A 412 -11.62 -3.29 -2.09
CA ASN A 412 -11.03 -2.17 -2.81
C ASN A 412 -10.58 -2.61 -4.21
N VAL A 413 -10.51 -1.68 -5.14
CA VAL A 413 -9.91 -1.85 -6.46
C VAL A 413 -8.45 -1.42 -6.37
N LEU A 414 -7.53 -2.35 -6.65
CA LEU A 414 -6.16 -1.99 -7.01
C LEU A 414 -6.12 -1.79 -8.52
N SER A 415 -5.72 -0.61 -8.96
CA SER A 415 -5.42 -0.33 -10.37
C SER A 415 -3.93 -0.08 -10.52
N VAL A 416 -3.28 -0.85 -11.39
CA VAL A 416 -1.92 -0.55 -11.86
C VAL A 416 -2.04 0.20 -13.17
N LEU A 417 -1.57 1.45 -13.21
CA LEU A 417 -1.43 2.23 -14.42
C LEU A 417 0.00 2.07 -14.96
N THR A 418 0.18 2.20 -16.27
CA THR A 418 1.49 2.33 -16.93
C THR A 418 1.49 3.55 -17.84
N ILE A 419 2.37 4.49 -17.55
CA ILE A 419 2.51 5.77 -18.26
C ILE A 419 3.93 5.90 -18.78
N ASN A 420 4.10 5.75 -20.09
CA ASN A 420 5.31 6.18 -20.78
C ASN A 420 5.31 7.71 -20.88
N LEU A 421 6.35 8.36 -20.35
CA LEU A 421 6.45 9.82 -20.28
C LEU A 421 6.46 10.52 -21.65
N ASN A 422 6.63 9.78 -22.74
CA ASN A 422 6.62 10.31 -24.11
C ASN A 422 5.35 9.92 -24.90
N ALA A 423 4.44 9.15 -24.31
CA ALA A 423 3.12 8.84 -24.86
C ALA A 423 2.08 9.86 -24.35
N SER A 424 0.92 9.96 -25.01
CA SER A 424 -0.21 10.81 -24.57
C SER A 424 -1.15 10.12 -23.59
N GLY A 425 -1.41 8.82 -23.77
CA GLY A 425 -2.30 8.01 -22.93
C GLY A 425 -1.58 7.20 -21.85
N PHE A 426 -2.31 6.24 -21.28
CA PHE A 426 -1.81 5.25 -20.33
C PHE A 426 -2.50 3.90 -20.55
N ALA A 427 -1.87 2.81 -20.12
CA ALA A 427 -2.52 1.51 -19.96
C ALA A 427 -2.90 1.29 -18.49
N SER A 428 -3.95 0.52 -18.24
CA SER A 428 -4.36 0.16 -16.88
C SER A 428 -4.88 -1.28 -16.79
N THR A 429 -4.65 -1.90 -15.63
CA THR A 429 -5.15 -3.24 -15.28
C THR A 429 -5.51 -3.23 -13.80
N ALA A 430 -6.61 -3.89 -13.42
CA ALA A 430 -7.14 -3.85 -12.06
C ALA A 430 -7.59 -5.22 -11.52
N ILE A 431 -7.56 -5.34 -10.20
CA ILE A 431 -8.07 -6.48 -9.43
C ILE A 431 -8.86 -5.98 -8.21
N LEU A 432 -9.74 -6.83 -7.66
CA LEU A 432 -10.21 -6.63 -6.29
C LEU A 432 -9.14 -7.07 -5.30
N GLY A 433 -8.75 -6.17 -4.42
CA GLY A 433 -7.74 -6.40 -3.40
C GLY A 433 -7.39 -5.14 -2.61
N ASN A 434 -6.57 -5.35 -1.58
CA ASN A 434 -5.74 -4.32 -0.99
C ASN A 434 -4.28 -4.67 -1.29
N SER A 435 -3.38 -3.71 -1.10
CA SER A 435 -1.94 -3.95 -1.12
C SER A 435 -1.32 -2.97 -0.13
N GLU A 436 -0.33 -3.46 0.59
CA GLU A 436 0.44 -2.71 1.59
C GLU A 436 1.91 -2.60 1.16
N THR A 437 2.42 -3.65 0.48
CA THR A 437 3.79 -3.71 -0.03
C THR A 437 3.79 -3.76 -1.55
N VAL A 438 4.64 -2.95 -2.17
CA VAL A 438 4.88 -2.91 -3.62
C VAL A 438 6.35 -3.19 -3.87
N TYR A 439 6.63 -4.17 -4.72
CA TYR A 439 7.98 -4.51 -5.20
C TYR A 439 7.96 -4.56 -6.73
N ALA A 440 9.05 -4.18 -7.40
CA ALA A 440 9.21 -4.46 -8.83
C ALA A 440 10.64 -4.85 -9.20
N SER A 441 10.75 -5.83 -10.10
CA SER A 441 11.93 -6.03 -10.93
C SER A 441 11.74 -5.29 -12.27
N LYS A 442 12.53 -5.62 -13.30
CA LYS A 442 12.47 -4.91 -14.59
C LYS A 442 11.23 -5.21 -15.43
N ASP A 443 10.66 -6.40 -15.29
CA ASP A 443 9.51 -6.88 -16.07
C ASP A 443 8.37 -7.45 -15.19
N LYS A 444 8.48 -7.31 -13.85
CA LYS A 444 7.48 -7.76 -12.88
C LYS A 444 7.20 -6.71 -11.83
N LEU A 445 5.92 -6.50 -11.53
CA LEU A 445 5.45 -5.78 -10.34
C LEU A 445 4.72 -6.77 -9.45
N ILE A 446 5.16 -6.89 -8.20
CA ILE A 446 4.56 -7.74 -7.19
C ILE A 446 3.83 -6.84 -6.20
N LEU A 447 2.51 -7.01 -6.12
CA LEU A 447 1.68 -6.41 -5.09
C LEU A 447 1.43 -7.45 -4.01
N ALA A 448 1.75 -7.10 -2.78
CA ALA A 448 1.51 -7.95 -1.63
C ALA A 448 0.83 -7.19 -0.50
N GLY A 449 0.11 -7.93 0.34
CA GLY A 449 -0.48 -7.37 1.54
C GLY A 449 -1.07 -8.45 2.42
N TYR A 450 -1.43 -8.04 3.63
CA TYR A 450 -1.89 -8.91 4.69
C TYR A 450 -3.36 -8.63 5.03
N VAL A 451 -4.13 -9.70 5.28
CA VAL A 451 -5.48 -9.59 5.82
C VAL A 451 -5.39 -9.73 7.34
N TRP A 452 -5.49 -8.63 8.07
CA TRP A 452 -5.79 -8.68 9.49
C TRP A 452 -7.10 -9.44 9.71
N GLY A 453 -7.13 -10.43 10.63
CA GLY A 453 -8.26 -11.34 10.87
C GLY A 453 -9.59 -10.72 11.36
N TYR A 454 -9.76 -9.40 11.23
CA TYR A 454 -11.01 -8.67 11.48
C TYR A 454 -11.94 -8.60 10.24
N TRP A 455 -11.49 -9.10 9.09
CA TRP A 455 -12.27 -9.05 7.85
C TRP A 455 -13.14 -10.29 7.67
N TYR A 456 -14.46 -10.09 7.65
CA TYR A 456 -15.50 -11.10 7.90
C TYR A 456 -15.70 -12.17 6.80
N TRP A 457 -14.91 -12.14 5.72
CA TRP A 457 -15.04 -13.11 4.63
C TRP A 457 -14.42 -14.46 4.94
N ASP A 458 -13.45 -14.55 5.87
CA ASP A 458 -12.86 -15.82 6.25
C ASP A 458 -13.80 -16.62 7.18
N ALA A 459 -14.33 -17.72 6.66
CA ALA A 459 -15.22 -18.61 7.39
C ALA A 459 -14.45 -19.54 8.33
N ASP A 460 -13.13 -19.68 8.14
CA ASP A 460 -12.26 -20.48 8.99
C ASP A 460 -11.87 -19.70 10.26
N LYS A 461 -12.87 -19.36 11.09
CA LYS A 461 -12.71 -18.84 12.47
C LYS A 461 -11.90 -19.76 13.41
N ASN A 462 -11.41 -20.89 12.90
CA ASN A 462 -10.62 -21.90 13.59
C ASN A 462 -9.13 -21.88 13.25
N ASP A 463 -8.68 -21.22 12.18
CA ASP A 463 -7.25 -21.16 11.85
C ASP A 463 -6.70 -19.75 11.99
N ASP A 464 -6.09 -19.50 13.15
CA ASP A 464 -5.29 -18.34 13.54
C ASP A 464 -4.02 -18.29 12.66
N THR A 465 -4.25 -18.00 11.38
CA THR A 465 -3.28 -18.02 10.28
C THR A 465 -3.19 -16.67 9.61
N ASP A 466 -2.11 -15.97 9.92
CA ASP A 466 -1.66 -14.89 9.08
C ASP A 466 -1.43 -15.40 7.65
N LEU A 467 -1.97 -14.69 6.67
CA LEU A 467 -1.78 -14.96 5.25
C LEU A 467 -1.40 -13.68 4.51
N SER A 468 -0.28 -13.73 3.78
CA SER A 468 0.05 -12.72 2.78
C SER A 468 -0.46 -13.16 1.43
N TYR A 469 -1.22 -12.29 0.78
CA TYR A 469 -1.71 -12.44 -0.58
C TYR A 469 -0.71 -11.81 -1.53
N VAL A 470 -0.34 -12.51 -2.60
CA VAL A 470 0.71 -12.11 -3.55
C VAL A 470 0.13 -12.10 -4.95
N HIS A 471 0.28 -10.98 -5.64
CA HIS A 471 -0.23 -10.70 -6.97
C HIS A 471 0.91 -10.30 -7.90
N GLN A 472 1.12 -11.04 -8.98
CA GLN A 472 2.15 -10.76 -9.98
C GLN A 472 1.53 -10.07 -11.20
N PHE A 473 2.15 -8.98 -11.63
CA PHE A 473 1.87 -8.29 -12.88
C PHE A 473 3.11 -8.28 -13.77
N GLY A 474 2.95 -8.54 -15.06
CA GLY A 474 3.98 -8.34 -16.07
C GLY A 474 4.02 -6.88 -16.51
N LEU A 475 5.22 -6.31 -16.60
CA LEU A 475 5.46 -4.93 -17.00
C LEU A 475 6.00 -4.85 -18.43
N GLY A 476 5.46 -3.92 -19.21
CA GLY A 476 5.95 -3.54 -20.52
C GLY A 476 5.94 -2.02 -20.68
N LYS A 477 6.59 -1.51 -21.73
CA LYS A 477 6.78 -0.07 -21.94
C LYS A 477 5.47 0.73 -21.91
N ASP A 478 4.44 0.21 -22.56
CA ASP A 478 3.13 0.87 -22.69
C ASP A 478 1.99 -0.09 -22.24
N GLU A 479 2.30 -1.12 -21.44
CA GLU A 479 1.36 -2.14 -20.99
C GLU A 479 1.68 -2.65 -19.57
N VAL A 480 0.64 -3.02 -18.82
CA VAL A 480 0.73 -3.84 -17.61
C VAL A 480 -0.29 -4.99 -17.67
N VAL A 481 0.16 -6.24 -17.51
CA VAL A 481 -0.66 -7.45 -17.60
C VAL A 481 -0.79 -8.10 -16.22
N TYR A 482 -1.98 -8.50 -15.79
CA TYR A 482 -2.12 -9.33 -14.59
C TYR A 482 -1.72 -10.77 -14.90
N GLU A 483 -0.73 -11.32 -14.17
CA GLU A 483 -0.02 -12.53 -14.57
C GLU A 483 -0.28 -13.76 -13.70
N ALA A 484 -0.50 -13.61 -12.39
CA ALA A 484 -0.87 -14.70 -11.47
C ALA A 484 -1.15 -14.19 -10.05
N SER A 485 -1.78 -15.02 -9.20
CA SER A 485 -1.79 -14.82 -7.74
C SER A 485 -1.66 -16.10 -6.93
N GLY A 486 -1.20 -15.95 -5.69
CA GLY A 486 -1.13 -17.01 -4.68
C GLY A 486 -1.06 -16.43 -3.27
N LYS A 487 -0.92 -17.29 -2.27
CA LYS A 487 -0.82 -16.88 -0.86
C LYS A 487 0.21 -17.71 -0.11
N VAL A 488 0.79 -17.12 0.93
CA VAL A 488 1.73 -17.77 1.86
C VAL A 488 1.33 -17.51 3.31
N LYS A 489 1.90 -18.26 4.25
CA LYS A 489 1.70 -18.04 5.69
C LYS A 489 2.57 -16.90 6.22
N GLY A 490 2.04 -16.13 7.16
CA GLY A 490 2.68 -14.96 7.76
C GLY A 490 2.44 -13.66 7.01
N TYR A 491 2.77 -12.54 7.64
CA TYR A 491 2.83 -11.20 7.04
C TYR A 491 4.24 -10.89 6.52
N ILE A 492 4.33 -10.14 5.43
CA ILE A 492 5.58 -9.58 4.88
C ILE A 492 5.87 -8.26 5.61
N LEU A 493 7.12 -8.02 6.02
CA LEU A 493 7.49 -6.82 6.78
C LEU A 493 7.44 -5.54 5.92
N ASN A 494 8.13 -5.54 4.78
CA ASN A 494 8.20 -4.42 3.83
C ASN A 494 8.74 -4.91 2.47
N GLN A 495 8.99 -3.98 1.54
CA GLN A 495 9.47 -4.30 0.19
C GLN A 495 10.79 -5.10 0.16
N PHE A 496 11.70 -4.91 1.12
CA PHE A 496 12.98 -5.63 1.18
C PHE A 496 12.85 -7.09 1.65
N SER A 497 11.69 -7.45 2.22
CA SER A 497 11.27 -8.83 2.45
C SER A 497 10.70 -9.51 1.20
N LEU A 498 10.80 -8.87 0.02
CA LEU A 498 10.47 -9.43 -1.30
C LEU A 498 11.67 -9.28 -2.25
N SER A 499 11.77 -10.21 -3.20
CA SER A 499 12.54 -10.05 -4.43
C SER A 499 12.03 -10.97 -5.53
N GLU A 500 12.47 -10.73 -6.77
CA GLU A 500 12.26 -11.63 -7.90
C GLU A 500 13.61 -11.95 -8.54
N ASP A 501 13.85 -13.22 -8.88
CA ASP A 501 15.00 -13.66 -9.67
C ASP A 501 14.57 -14.77 -10.65
N LYS A 502 14.71 -14.52 -11.96
CA LYS A 502 14.49 -15.51 -13.04
C LYS A 502 13.08 -16.15 -13.01
N GLY A 503 12.06 -15.39 -12.64
CA GLY A 503 10.67 -15.83 -12.53
C GLY A 503 10.32 -16.50 -11.19
N TYR A 504 11.20 -16.42 -10.19
CA TYR A 504 10.96 -16.87 -8.83
C TYR A 504 10.77 -15.68 -7.90
N ILE A 505 9.58 -15.55 -7.30
CA ILE A 505 9.32 -14.56 -6.24
C ILE A 505 9.81 -15.18 -4.93
N ARG A 506 10.66 -14.45 -4.20
CA ARG A 506 11.29 -14.92 -2.96
C ARG A 506 10.92 -13.94 -1.87
N LEU A 507 10.45 -14.45 -0.74
CA LEU A 507 9.86 -13.62 0.30
C LEU A 507 10.10 -14.16 1.70
N ALA A 508 10.19 -13.26 2.68
CA ALA A 508 10.34 -13.58 4.09
C ALA A 508 9.12 -13.07 4.88
N THR A 509 8.59 -13.91 5.77
CA THR A 509 7.38 -13.60 6.56
C THR A 509 7.53 -13.96 8.03
N SER A 510 6.70 -13.31 8.85
CA SER A 510 6.51 -13.63 10.27
C SER A 510 5.06 -14.01 10.54
N THR A 511 4.80 -14.89 11.50
CA THR A 511 3.45 -15.12 12.04
C THR A 511 3.30 -14.50 13.43
N ARG A 512 2.13 -13.92 13.71
CA ARG A 512 1.74 -13.34 14.98
C ARG A 512 0.49 -14.08 15.48
N ARG A 513 0.57 -14.67 16.67
CA ARG A 513 -0.62 -15.23 17.34
C ARG A 513 -1.07 -14.28 18.42
N TRP A 514 -2.29 -13.78 18.28
CA TRP A 514 -2.87 -12.88 19.29
C TRP A 514 -2.93 -13.63 20.63
N GLN A 515 -2.49 -12.98 21.73
CA GLN A 515 -2.30 -13.58 23.06
C GLN A 515 -1.17 -14.62 23.21
N ARG A 516 -0.40 -14.95 22.16
CA ARG A 516 0.70 -15.94 22.19
C ARG A 516 1.88 -15.54 21.31
N ASP A 517 2.54 -14.42 21.63
CA ASP A 517 3.78 -14.00 20.95
C ASP A 517 4.90 -15.05 21.09
N ASP A 518 4.84 -15.91 22.12
CA ASP A 518 5.71 -17.08 22.30
C ASP A 518 5.58 -18.17 21.21
N GLN A 519 4.53 -18.10 20.38
CA GLN A 519 4.27 -19.02 19.26
C GLN A 519 4.47 -18.36 17.88
N SER A 520 5.04 -17.15 17.83
CA SER A 520 5.46 -16.55 16.56
C SER A 520 6.55 -17.39 15.88
N THR A 521 6.58 -17.39 14.55
CA THR A 521 7.66 -18.03 13.79
C THR A 521 7.83 -17.34 12.45
N ASN A 522 9.03 -17.48 11.90
CA ASN A 522 9.43 -16.84 10.66
C ASN A 522 9.60 -17.90 9.56
N SER A 523 9.46 -17.48 8.32
CA SER A 523 9.57 -18.37 7.15
C SER A 523 10.13 -17.63 5.95
N LEU A 524 10.87 -18.34 5.12
CA LEU A 524 11.27 -17.91 3.78
C LEU A 524 10.53 -18.79 2.77
N PHE A 525 9.84 -18.19 1.82
CA PHE A 525 9.17 -18.90 0.73
C PHE A 525 9.74 -18.49 -0.62
N VAL A 526 9.75 -19.45 -1.55
CA VAL A 526 10.01 -19.23 -2.97
C VAL A 526 8.78 -19.69 -3.73
N MET A 527 8.20 -18.78 -4.52
CA MET A 527 7.02 -19.01 -5.36
C MET A 527 7.40 -18.95 -6.83
N GLN A 528 6.74 -19.77 -7.65
CA GLN A 528 6.86 -19.74 -9.10
C GLN A 528 5.47 -19.69 -9.73
N LYS A 529 5.33 -18.92 -10.82
CA LYS A 529 4.12 -18.90 -11.64
C LYS A 529 3.88 -20.26 -12.29
N SER A 530 2.69 -20.82 -12.08
CA SER A 530 2.18 -22.04 -12.70
C SER A 530 0.77 -21.78 -13.24
N GLY A 531 0.68 -21.55 -14.56
CA GLY A 531 -0.55 -21.07 -15.17
C GLY A 531 -0.88 -19.65 -14.67
N ASP A 532 -1.99 -19.52 -13.97
CA ASP A 532 -2.51 -18.30 -13.34
C ASP A 532 -2.32 -18.26 -11.81
N THR A 533 -1.64 -19.27 -11.25
CA THR A 533 -1.34 -19.37 -9.82
C THR A 533 0.13 -19.08 -9.53
N LEU A 534 0.41 -18.51 -8.36
CA LEU A 534 1.75 -18.53 -7.77
C LEU A 534 1.81 -19.69 -6.78
N ALA A 535 2.54 -20.74 -7.14
CA ALA A 535 2.72 -21.93 -6.31
C ALA A 535 4.01 -21.82 -5.50
N VAL A 536 3.98 -22.18 -4.21
CA VAL A 536 5.20 -22.35 -3.41
C VAL A 536 5.97 -23.56 -3.97
N VAL A 537 7.22 -23.33 -4.35
CA VAL A 537 8.12 -24.35 -4.94
C VAL A 537 9.30 -24.70 -4.05
N GLY A 538 9.62 -23.86 -3.06
CA GLY A 538 10.64 -24.08 -2.05
C GLY A 538 10.34 -23.25 -0.80
N GLN A 539 10.74 -23.72 0.38
CA GLN A 539 10.50 -23.01 1.64
C GLN A 539 11.49 -23.40 2.75
N VAL A 540 11.74 -22.46 3.67
CA VAL A 540 12.36 -22.72 4.98
C VAL A 540 11.41 -22.18 6.05
N THR A 541 10.88 -23.05 6.91
CA THR A 541 9.85 -22.71 7.89
C THR A 541 10.30 -23.03 9.31
N GLY A 542 9.70 -22.40 10.33
CA GLY A 542 10.05 -22.66 11.73
C GLY A 542 11.26 -21.85 12.21
N LEU A 543 11.61 -20.77 11.52
CA LEU A 543 12.75 -19.93 11.84
C LEU A 543 12.46 -19.08 13.08
N ALA A 544 13.45 -18.97 13.97
CA ALA A 544 13.43 -18.16 15.18
C ALA A 544 12.08 -18.18 15.95
N PRO A 545 11.70 -19.32 16.59
CA PRO A 545 10.44 -19.43 17.32
C PRO A 545 10.34 -18.43 18.48
N GLY A 546 9.25 -17.68 18.53
CA GLY A 546 9.04 -16.59 19.49
C GLY A 546 9.66 -15.25 19.08
N GLU A 547 10.20 -15.12 17.86
CA GLU A 547 10.76 -13.88 17.30
C GLU A 547 10.00 -13.43 16.05
N ARG A 548 10.17 -12.16 15.65
CA ARG A 548 9.66 -11.61 14.38
C ARG A 548 10.80 -11.02 13.54
N ILE A 549 10.61 -10.90 12.23
CA ILE A 549 11.54 -10.23 11.31
C ILE A 549 11.53 -8.72 11.59
N TYR A 550 12.72 -8.14 11.69
CA TYR A 550 12.96 -6.69 11.77
C TYR A 550 13.66 -6.14 10.53
N SER A 551 14.38 -6.98 9.79
CA SER A 551 14.90 -6.62 8.47
C SER A 551 15.11 -7.85 7.60
N ALA A 552 15.07 -7.66 6.29
CA ALA A 552 15.42 -8.70 5.32
C ALA A 552 16.08 -8.05 4.09
N ARG A 553 16.95 -8.80 3.41
CA ARG A 553 17.49 -8.42 2.11
C ARG A 553 17.81 -9.65 1.28
N PHE A 554 17.43 -9.62 0.01
CA PHE A 554 17.83 -10.61 -0.98
C PHE A 554 18.96 -10.03 -1.85
N LEU A 555 19.96 -10.83 -2.17
CA LEU A 555 21.11 -10.44 -2.99
C LEU A 555 21.61 -11.63 -3.81
N GLY A 556 21.46 -11.58 -5.13
CA GLY A 556 21.86 -12.68 -6.01
C GLY A 556 21.19 -13.99 -5.62
N ASN A 557 21.97 -15.02 -5.31
CA ASN A 557 21.53 -16.33 -4.82
C ASN A 557 21.44 -16.43 -3.28
N ARG A 558 21.45 -15.31 -2.55
CA ARG A 558 21.42 -15.29 -1.09
C ARG A 558 20.24 -14.50 -0.53
N ALA A 559 19.82 -14.84 0.68
CA ALA A 559 19.03 -13.97 1.53
C ALA A 559 19.65 -13.78 2.91
N TYR A 560 19.31 -12.65 3.50
CA TYR A 560 19.70 -12.21 4.83
C TYR A 560 18.43 -11.84 5.56
N VAL A 561 18.19 -12.42 6.73
CA VAL A 561 17.00 -12.15 7.54
C VAL A 561 17.44 -11.93 8.98
N VAL A 562 16.85 -10.93 9.60
CA VAL A 562 17.23 -10.36 10.89
C VAL A 562 15.97 -10.40 11.75
N THR A 563 16.01 -11.10 12.89
CA THR A 563 14.87 -11.32 13.77
C THR A 563 15.18 -10.85 15.19
N PHE A 564 14.17 -10.55 15.99
CA PHE A 564 14.44 -10.08 17.36
C PHE A 564 13.37 -10.45 18.38
N ARG A 565 13.85 -10.78 19.57
CA ARG A 565 13.10 -10.82 20.84
C ARG A 565 13.88 -10.11 21.96
N GLU A 566 15.17 -10.43 22.11
CA GLU A 566 16.07 -9.83 23.11
C GLU A 566 17.52 -9.61 22.59
N THR A 567 18.01 -10.51 21.72
CA THR A 567 19.20 -10.37 20.87
C THR A 567 18.85 -10.75 19.43
N ASP A 568 19.58 -10.21 18.44
CA ASP A 568 19.24 -10.35 17.01
C ASP A 568 20.18 -11.32 16.29
N PRO A 569 19.70 -12.50 15.85
CA PRO A 569 20.40 -13.32 14.86
C PRO A 569 20.23 -12.78 13.43
N LEU A 570 21.36 -12.36 12.84
CA LEU A 570 21.50 -12.29 11.39
C LEU A 570 21.58 -13.72 10.84
N TYR A 571 20.51 -14.18 10.19
CA TYR A 571 20.45 -15.43 9.43
C TYR A 571 20.87 -15.24 7.98
N THR A 572 21.56 -16.24 7.43
CA THR A 572 21.98 -16.32 6.04
C THR A 572 21.34 -17.53 5.35
N PHE A 573 21.00 -17.39 4.07
CA PHE A 573 20.34 -18.44 3.29
C PHE A 573 20.97 -18.61 1.91
N ASP A 574 21.06 -19.86 1.44
CA ASP A 574 21.29 -20.21 0.03
C ASP A 574 19.95 -20.35 -0.70
N LEU A 575 19.85 -19.70 -1.85
CA LEU A 575 18.72 -19.71 -2.78
C LEU A 575 19.17 -20.13 -4.19
N THR A 576 20.34 -20.77 -4.33
CA THR A 576 20.88 -21.24 -5.62
C THR A 576 19.96 -22.27 -6.28
N ASP A 577 19.38 -23.20 -5.50
CA ASP A 577 18.23 -23.98 -5.94
C ASP A 577 16.94 -23.37 -5.35
N PRO A 578 16.10 -22.71 -6.17
CA PRO A 578 14.85 -22.10 -5.69
C PRO A 578 13.82 -23.12 -5.18
N ARG A 579 14.01 -24.42 -5.44
CA ARG A 579 13.15 -25.49 -4.90
C ARG A 579 13.65 -26.06 -3.58
N ASN A 580 14.93 -25.84 -3.25
CA ASN A 580 15.55 -26.30 -2.02
C ASN A 580 16.35 -25.16 -1.35
N PRO A 581 15.69 -24.06 -0.94
CA PRO A 581 16.34 -23.00 -0.17
C PRO A 581 16.81 -23.55 1.17
N THR A 582 17.99 -23.13 1.66
CA THR A 582 18.55 -23.64 2.93
C THR A 582 19.10 -22.52 3.80
N LYS A 583 19.01 -22.67 5.13
CA LYS A 583 19.72 -21.81 6.09
C LYS A 583 21.19 -22.23 6.12
N LEU A 584 22.10 -21.28 5.91
CA LEU A 584 23.55 -21.53 5.89
C LEU A 584 24.19 -21.29 7.26
N GLY A 585 23.86 -20.17 7.90
CA GLY A 585 24.50 -19.71 9.14
C GLY A 585 23.62 -18.76 9.93
N GLU A 586 24.10 -18.42 11.13
CA GLU A 586 23.49 -17.45 12.02
C GLU A 586 24.57 -16.73 12.85
N LEU A 587 24.40 -15.43 13.05
CA LEU A 587 25.25 -14.63 13.95
C LEU A 587 24.38 -13.79 14.86
N LYS A 588 24.40 -14.09 16.16
CA LYS A 588 23.73 -13.31 17.19
C LYS A 588 24.57 -12.10 17.58
N VAL A 589 23.99 -10.91 17.55
CA VAL A 589 24.61 -9.68 18.04
C VAL A 589 23.71 -8.95 19.04
N PRO A 590 24.29 -8.15 19.98
CA PRO A 590 23.52 -7.19 20.75
C PRO A 590 22.97 -6.06 19.87
N GLY A 591 21.78 -5.60 20.22
CA GLY A 591 20.97 -4.73 19.37
C GLY A 591 20.04 -5.49 18.43
N PHE A 592 19.41 -4.75 17.51
CA PHE A 592 18.72 -5.28 16.34
C PHE A 592 18.92 -4.39 15.11
N SER A 593 18.83 -4.96 13.92
CA SER A 593 18.90 -4.20 12.66
C SER A 593 17.51 -3.97 12.08
N THR A 594 17.19 -2.76 11.62
CA THR A 594 15.92 -2.44 10.95
C THR A 594 16.11 -2.30 9.43
N TYR A 595 17.31 -1.93 8.99
CA TYR A 595 17.66 -1.81 7.57
C TYR A 595 18.97 -2.54 7.24
N ILE A 596 19.02 -3.19 6.06
CA ILE A 596 20.19 -3.89 5.51
C ILE A 596 20.51 -3.33 4.11
N HIS A 597 21.71 -2.79 3.96
CA HIS A 597 22.27 -2.30 2.70
C HIS A 597 23.49 -3.15 2.26
N PRO A 598 23.48 -3.77 1.06
CA PRO A 598 24.64 -4.49 0.54
C PRO A 598 25.84 -3.58 0.28
N LEU A 599 27.00 -3.93 0.84
CA LEU A 599 28.31 -3.30 0.55
C LEU A 599 29.13 -4.22 -0.37
N GLY A 600 28.65 -4.37 -1.61
CA GLY A 600 29.15 -5.38 -2.55
C GLY A 600 28.67 -6.79 -2.21
N GLU A 601 29.38 -7.81 -2.67
CA GLU A 601 28.96 -9.22 -2.57
C GLU A 601 29.25 -9.85 -1.20
N ASN A 602 30.24 -9.32 -0.47
CA ASN A 602 30.80 -9.94 0.73
C ASN A 602 30.55 -9.18 2.03
N HIS A 603 29.95 -7.98 1.99
CA HIS A 603 29.68 -7.20 3.18
C HIS A 603 28.25 -6.65 3.18
N LEU A 604 27.69 -6.48 4.38
CA LEU A 604 26.40 -5.81 4.61
C LEU A 604 26.61 -4.69 5.61
N LEU A 605 26.14 -3.48 5.30
CA LEU A 605 25.93 -2.44 6.31
C LEU A 605 24.50 -2.57 6.83
N THR A 606 24.33 -2.54 8.16
CA THR A 606 23.02 -2.43 8.77
C THR A 606 22.90 -1.17 9.62
N ILE A 607 21.67 -0.70 9.71
CA ILE A 607 21.23 0.38 10.59
C ILE A 607 20.14 -0.19 11.49
N GLY A 608 20.18 0.17 12.76
CA GLY A 608 19.16 -0.19 13.73
C GLY A 608 19.54 0.32 15.11
N LYS A 609 19.19 -0.43 16.16
CA LYS A 609 19.40 -0.01 17.55
C LYS A 609 20.36 -0.91 18.31
N GLN A 610 21.23 -0.32 19.12
CA GLN A 610 21.93 -1.02 20.19
C GLN A 610 20.96 -1.30 21.35
N THR A 611 21.07 -2.46 21.98
CA THR A 611 20.45 -2.78 23.27
C THR A 611 21.48 -2.83 24.39
N ILE A 612 21.04 -2.54 25.62
CA ILE A 612 21.81 -2.69 26.86
C ILE A 612 20.96 -3.55 27.80
N GLU A 613 21.54 -4.63 28.32
CA GLU A 613 20.95 -5.41 29.40
C GLU A 613 21.36 -4.82 30.75
N GLU A 614 20.37 -4.51 31.59
CA GLU A 614 20.58 -3.88 32.90
C GLU A 614 19.58 -4.45 33.91
N SER A 615 20.09 -5.07 34.98
CA SER A 615 19.27 -5.70 36.04
C SER A 615 18.23 -6.73 35.55
N GLY A 616 18.50 -7.44 34.46
CA GLY A 616 17.58 -8.42 33.86
C GLY A 616 16.54 -7.81 32.91
N PHE A 617 16.65 -6.52 32.57
CA PHE A 617 15.82 -5.86 31.56
C PHE A 617 16.67 -5.40 30.38
N THR A 618 16.23 -5.70 29.16
CA THR A 618 16.85 -5.23 27.93
C THR A 618 16.21 -3.90 27.52
N ARG A 619 17.01 -2.82 27.44
CA ARG A 619 16.56 -1.51 26.97
C ARG A 619 17.27 -1.08 25.69
N THR A 620 16.51 -0.44 24.80
CA THR A 620 17.06 0.26 23.62
C THR A 620 17.96 1.40 24.08
N ALA A 621 19.13 1.55 23.45
CA ALA A 621 20.13 2.55 23.79
C ALA A 621 20.16 3.71 22.78
N GLY A 622 20.53 3.43 21.53
CA GLY A 622 20.65 4.41 20.46
C GLY A 622 20.98 3.75 19.12
N THR A 623 21.12 4.52 18.06
CA THR A 623 21.43 4.03 16.70
C THR A 623 22.77 3.28 16.68
N LYS A 624 22.76 2.07 16.11
CA LYS A 624 23.92 1.23 15.83
C LYS A 624 24.07 1.10 14.31
N LEU A 625 25.28 1.38 13.82
CA LEU A 625 25.73 1.00 12.48
C LEU A 625 26.62 -0.24 12.60
N THR A 626 26.35 -1.27 11.81
CA THR A 626 27.11 -2.53 11.86
C THR A 626 27.52 -2.95 10.46
N ILE A 627 28.79 -3.28 10.24
CA ILE A 627 29.26 -3.95 9.02
C ILE A 627 29.45 -5.43 9.34
N PHE A 628 28.77 -6.30 8.61
CA PHE A 628 28.96 -7.74 8.65
C PHE A 628 29.80 -8.21 7.46
N ASP A 629 30.79 -9.07 7.71
CA ASP A 629 31.44 -9.90 6.71
C ASP A 629 30.61 -11.16 6.51
N VAL A 630 30.17 -11.37 5.26
CA VAL A 630 29.34 -12.50 4.80
C VAL A 630 30.02 -13.25 3.65
N SER A 631 31.35 -13.10 3.49
CA SER A 631 32.15 -13.84 2.50
C SER A 631 32.01 -15.35 2.67
N ASP A 632 32.12 -15.84 3.91
CA ASP A 632 31.65 -17.15 4.35
C ASP A 632 30.24 -17.02 4.96
N PRO A 633 29.17 -17.31 4.19
CA PRO A 633 27.80 -17.20 4.68
C PRO A 633 27.44 -18.27 5.70
N ALA A 634 28.21 -19.35 5.88
CA ALA A 634 27.98 -20.31 6.96
C ALA A 634 28.49 -19.78 8.30
N ASN A 635 29.50 -18.90 8.29
CA ASN A 635 30.11 -18.30 9.47
C ASN A 635 30.20 -16.75 9.35
N PRO A 636 29.07 -16.04 9.23
CA PRO A 636 29.05 -14.58 9.13
C PRO A 636 29.62 -13.92 10.40
N LYS A 637 30.26 -12.75 10.26
CA LYS A 637 30.99 -12.08 11.35
C LYS A 637 30.66 -10.60 11.45
N GLU A 638 30.61 -10.07 12.66
CA GLU A 638 30.61 -8.63 12.88
C GLU A 638 32.02 -8.10 12.60
N ALA A 639 32.19 -7.36 11.50
CA ALA A 639 33.49 -6.85 11.04
C ALA A 639 33.80 -5.47 11.62
N TYR A 640 32.77 -4.64 11.81
CA TYR A 640 32.88 -3.32 12.43
C TYR A 640 31.54 -2.88 13.05
N THR A 641 31.58 -2.18 14.17
CA THR A 641 30.40 -1.60 14.83
C THR A 641 30.68 -0.16 15.25
N LEU A 642 29.71 0.72 15.03
CA LEU A 642 29.69 2.09 15.52
C LEU A 642 28.34 2.38 16.19
N ALA A 643 28.37 2.63 17.50
CA ALA A 643 27.22 3.15 18.23
C ALA A 643 27.27 4.69 18.26
N LEU A 644 26.17 5.35 17.89
CA LEU A 644 26.09 6.83 17.85
C LEU A 644 25.73 7.46 19.21
N GLY A 645 25.78 6.67 20.29
CA GLY A 645 25.52 7.10 21.66
C GLY A 645 24.06 6.97 22.10
N ASN A 646 23.82 6.98 23.41
CA ASN A 646 22.48 6.81 23.98
C ASN A 646 21.53 7.93 23.56
N GLY A 647 20.29 7.59 23.20
CA GLY A 647 19.26 8.52 22.73
C GLY A 647 19.38 8.94 21.26
N SER A 648 20.37 8.44 20.51
CA SER A 648 20.48 8.68 19.07
C SER A 648 19.39 7.95 18.28
N ASN A 649 18.89 8.64 17.25
CA ASN A 649 17.91 8.16 16.28
C ASN A 649 18.30 8.66 14.89
N SER A 650 17.99 7.87 13.85
CA SER A 650 18.09 8.27 12.46
C SER A 650 16.82 7.87 11.70
N GLU A 651 16.38 8.70 10.76
CA GLU A 651 15.25 8.36 9.86
C GLU A 651 15.59 7.14 8.98
N ALA A 652 16.88 6.94 8.68
CA ALA A 652 17.42 5.77 7.97
C ALA A 652 17.19 4.42 8.69
N GLU A 653 16.69 4.44 9.93
CA GLU A 653 16.21 3.24 10.64
C GLU A 653 14.83 2.78 10.14
N TYR A 654 14.06 3.65 9.47
CA TYR A 654 12.66 3.41 9.11
C TYR A 654 12.36 3.70 7.63
N ASP A 655 13.01 4.70 7.03
CA ASP A 655 12.90 5.05 5.62
C ASP A 655 14.25 4.85 4.89
N HIS A 656 14.27 3.98 3.89
CA HIS A 656 15.46 3.73 3.08
C HIS A 656 15.83 4.89 2.16
N LYS A 657 14.91 5.83 1.89
CA LYS A 657 15.19 7.06 1.14
C LYS A 657 16.02 8.06 1.96
N ALA A 658 15.96 7.97 3.29
CA ALA A 658 16.80 8.75 4.21
C ALA A 658 18.23 8.19 4.38
N PHE A 659 18.67 7.31 3.48
CA PHE A 659 19.99 6.70 3.44
C PHE A 659 20.59 6.82 2.04
N ASN A 660 21.87 7.19 1.92
CA ASN A 660 22.62 7.00 0.68
C ASN A 660 24.07 6.53 0.94
N PHE A 661 24.61 5.70 0.05
CA PHE A 661 25.99 5.24 0.11
C PHE A 661 26.73 5.45 -1.22
N PHE A 662 27.70 6.36 -1.19
CA PHE A 662 28.54 6.67 -2.34
C PHE A 662 29.79 5.78 -2.35
N ALA A 663 29.64 4.59 -2.95
CA ALA A 663 30.68 3.57 -3.03
C ALA A 663 32.03 4.10 -3.55
N ASP A 664 32.04 4.85 -4.67
CA ASP A 664 33.28 5.38 -5.28
C ASP A 664 34.11 6.28 -4.35
N LYS A 665 33.48 6.88 -3.34
CA LYS A 665 34.13 7.77 -2.37
C LYS A 665 34.20 7.18 -0.96
N GLY A 666 33.56 6.03 -0.73
CA GLY A 666 33.40 5.44 0.60
C GLY A 666 32.61 6.32 1.58
N ILE A 667 31.66 7.13 1.09
CA ILE A 667 30.89 8.08 1.91
C ILE A 667 29.49 7.53 2.17
N LEU A 668 29.12 7.48 3.44
CA LEU A 668 27.74 7.32 3.92
C LEU A 668 27.14 8.72 4.14
N ALA A 669 25.89 8.91 3.70
CA ALA A 669 25.14 10.18 3.80
C ALA A 669 23.71 9.92 4.29
#